data_AF-A0A5B9D8W9-F1
#
_entry.id   AF-A0A5B9D8W9-F1
#
_cell.length_a   1.000
_cell.length_b   1.000
_cell.length_c   1.000
_cell.angle_alpha   90.00
_cell.angle_beta   90.00
_cell.angle_gamma   90.00
#
_symmetry.space_group_name_H-M   'P 1'
#
loop_
_entity.id
_entity.type
_entity.pdbx_description
1 polymer ?
#
loop_
_entity_poly.entity_id
_entity_poly.type
_entity_poly.pdbx_seq_one_letter_code
_entity_poly.pdbx_strand_id
1 'polypeptide(L)'
;MSEMSYIFNILVLGDNETVLEYLQQGGLENVSIEDVSEWEYKGNENVNLTFEVPMNINADYDNLISMADGILFFLNPNSESEIEIFKEMMKIIQGMKRDIHTIVIFRDKLRVIDASANELLNWIWSDYPFEACISDIGSPNILKMIISCLTESIIGGDMIILQSNAWLRIPSLFKQANYEIEQQNWKEAGKLVEKIAKIAQKNQNSDWTIYAEQAAWLYSRDGEFLSAAKIISSFNPVFSNRFRKMYVDKLNSQGNRLLREKKFGDAAQLFEMAGNWARIELSNTELMKKSYTLAIDSWIGACETQNAFTLLEKFNHNEMVEILESVTQNIAGSADYLSSIGQDEYAKSQLYLCFQRYQKAGLFESIKVFANKVVKILKRILEKHLNNNDVYTAKLTLDELYNIWESFEVKSENIDQYLLQMGHLFIKAYDFQKVEAIVKKIQSKSLKKQLTKSSLKVEEKYKKETKQYELKDLKKMCDFLFDYVKDEGLIFYDLNKDIYDKSDFLVYNKNFSQASLLVKKQADWLRQIGMEILSFDVLEKVFDIYIQGDMCGKFINEIHFLPENRRSTFLKRKINEIMDSIEKISHSIDSVEFENILTAMIKLYRNHLLYEESKRFSEVYIEFLKDLGTNIAKKGDDESLLKSVDIVHQIEQVIKSYFEEKEVNLDSLLSLIVNYFIEKGDLKEARTYNRRIKDQDIFDAYFSRMEKIEEEKGSSVALLAQQKQQMQMYADQLSQLSNQARDQRMASQSLLRMRIGLKKRYFQKGIDLISTKNLSEAAQVYSDIAKKLITTKKFELAGISTAVASLIYLILKEIDLIEKELESFIFNVSNSKKIFFETFPIKLINYTLIMINAKRSEQIKSALKLFDVLALFPEERLLLETLLGDNSDIKALMQKKTTRTQETVKKIPSNYDLMIEKLVYNPNLKSKRKTLENKYWGECQSYLYHQQYEEASTSYLDAINELNKRNLEIFSIDSIVMAFLLLLKIRQPEDVYKTFEKYIYQLSKNNKEISKTEEIQLLDILIRFWNKSIAIYMLKEILIAFEIKLHLLDWESSFIKHLISSIEGKKQPESDREQISQPESISESADDFLKNQVLLLVEDLNKIKEKFKEFKGKRQKMIRAYYKDILDDLHNKKYQDAAVNYEKLSKRMARRNDFDSASLMILLAVLSRIKAKEKLTDIKTNINSLLGSLGIVKKILIDNFEIKVAYFIIDSLSTNYNSIQSELNEILNELPLLDEESSLINLFN
;
A
#
# COMPACT_ATOMS: atom_id res chain seq x y z
N MET A 1 -33.24 -38.07 -19.88
CA MET A 1 -34.42 -37.33 -19.39
C MET A 1 -35.45 -38.39 -19.04
N SER A 2 -35.85 -38.48 -17.79
CA SER A 2 -37.00 -39.31 -17.39
C SER A 2 -38.24 -38.77 -18.09
N GLU A 3 -38.91 -39.58 -18.90
CA GLU A 3 -40.17 -39.18 -19.51
C GLU A 3 -41.17 -38.84 -18.40
N MET A 4 -41.64 -37.59 -18.34
CA MET A 4 -42.69 -37.19 -17.43
C MET A 4 -43.97 -37.91 -17.84
N SER A 5 -44.48 -38.79 -16.97
CA SER A 5 -45.81 -39.37 -17.13
C SER A 5 -46.85 -38.37 -16.62
N TYR A 6 -47.73 -37.88 -17.50
CA TYR A 6 -48.87 -37.06 -17.10
C TYR A 6 -49.94 -37.95 -16.46
N ILE A 7 -50.52 -37.51 -15.34
CA ILE A 7 -51.63 -38.20 -14.66
C ILE A 7 -52.85 -37.30 -14.80
N PHE A 8 -53.95 -37.81 -15.36
CA PHE A 8 -55.23 -37.09 -15.45
C PHE A 8 -56.31 -37.81 -14.67
N ASN A 9 -57.10 -37.05 -13.90
CA ASN A 9 -58.21 -37.57 -13.12
C ASN A 9 -59.52 -37.47 -13.93
N ILE A 10 -60.15 -38.60 -14.19
CA ILE A 10 -61.40 -38.72 -14.94
C ILE A 10 -62.53 -39.06 -13.98
N LEU A 11 -63.50 -38.18 -13.85
CA LEU A 11 -64.69 -38.44 -13.04
C LEU A 11 -65.71 -39.26 -13.85
N VAL A 12 -66.19 -40.35 -13.28
CA VAL A 12 -67.16 -41.23 -13.93
C VAL A 12 -68.49 -41.17 -13.19
N LEU A 13 -69.55 -40.79 -13.90
CA LEU A 13 -70.89 -40.55 -13.36
C LEU A 13 -71.91 -41.48 -14.02
N GLY A 14 -72.92 -41.92 -13.28
CA GLY A 14 -74.01 -42.77 -13.77
C GLY A 14 -74.49 -43.79 -12.73
N ASP A 15 -75.26 -44.79 -13.16
CA ASP A 15 -75.66 -45.90 -12.29
C ASP A 15 -74.43 -46.73 -11.88
N ASN A 16 -74.08 -46.70 -10.59
CA ASN A 16 -72.84 -47.29 -10.06
C ASN A 16 -72.66 -48.76 -10.42
N GLU A 17 -73.73 -49.57 -10.39
CA GLU A 17 -73.65 -50.99 -10.78
C GLU A 17 -73.23 -51.13 -12.25
N THR A 18 -73.86 -50.36 -13.13
CA THR A 18 -73.60 -50.40 -14.58
C THR A 18 -72.21 -49.85 -14.92
N VAL A 19 -71.78 -48.79 -14.23
CA VAL A 19 -70.47 -48.15 -14.41
C VAL A 19 -69.35 -49.11 -14.03
N LEU A 20 -69.41 -49.70 -12.83
CA LEU A 20 -68.37 -50.59 -12.33
C LEU A 20 -68.24 -51.86 -13.18
N GLU A 21 -69.37 -52.44 -13.60
CA GLU A 21 -69.37 -53.58 -14.53
C GLU A 21 -68.62 -53.22 -15.83
N TYR A 22 -68.82 -52.00 -16.35
CA TYR A 22 -68.24 -51.59 -17.62
C TYR A 22 -66.76 -51.24 -17.54
N LEU A 23 -66.32 -50.58 -16.46
CA LEU A 23 -64.88 -50.32 -16.23
C LEU A 23 -64.12 -51.65 -16.07
N GLN A 24 -64.72 -52.61 -15.37
CA GLN A 24 -64.15 -53.96 -15.23
C GLN A 24 -64.07 -54.71 -16.57
N GLN A 25 -65.14 -54.67 -17.38
CA GLN A 25 -65.15 -55.26 -18.72
C GLN A 25 -64.16 -54.56 -19.69
N GLY A 26 -63.85 -53.29 -19.44
CA GLY A 26 -62.84 -52.51 -20.16
C GLY A 26 -61.39 -52.94 -19.92
N GLY A 27 -61.15 -53.78 -18.90
CA GLY A 27 -59.83 -54.21 -18.48
C GLY A 27 -59.07 -53.17 -17.67
N LEU A 28 -59.76 -52.27 -16.96
CA LEU A 28 -59.16 -51.35 -16.01
C LEU A 28 -58.89 -52.05 -14.67
N GLU A 29 -57.83 -51.67 -13.97
CA GLU A 29 -57.44 -52.25 -12.68
C GLU A 29 -58.06 -51.42 -11.54
N ASN A 30 -58.78 -52.07 -10.62
CA ASN A 30 -59.33 -51.41 -9.43
C ASN A 30 -58.23 -51.26 -8.36
N VAL A 31 -58.01 -50.03 -7.89
CA VAL A 31 -56.91 -49.67 -6.98
C VAL A 31 -57.40 -49.42 -5.55
N SER A 32 -58.61 -48.86 -5.37
CA SER A 32 -59.21 -48.58 -4.06
C SER A 32 -60.74 -48.66 -4.09
N ILE A 33 -61.33 -49.08 -2.96
CA ILE A 33 -62.79 -49.10 -2.75
C ILE A 33 -63.06 -48.45 -1.39
N GLU A 34 -63.24 -47.12 -1.38
CA GLU A 34 -63.72 -46.34 -0.23
C GLU A 34 -65.00 -45.56 -0.61
N ASP A 35 -65.18 -44.30 -0.18
CA ASP A 35 -66.32 -43.45 -0.57
C ASP A 35 -66.32 -43.09 -2.07
N VAL A 36 -65.15 -43.20 -2.71
CA VAL A 36 -64.93 -43.16 -4.16
C VAL A 36 -64.17 -44.43 -4.55
N SER A 37 -64.57 -45.09 -5.64
CA SER A 37 -63.82 -46.22 -6.20
C SER A 37 -62.89 -45.73 -7.30
N GLU A 38 -61.59 -45.96 -7.12
CA GLU A 38 -60.55 -45.53 -8.08
C GLU A 38 -60.09 -46.69 -8.96
N TRP A 39 -60.04 -46.44 -10.27
CA TRP A 39 -59.60 -47.39 -11.28
C TRP A 39 -58.46 -46.79 -12.11
N GLU A 40 -57.44 -47.57 -12.44
CA GLU A 40 -56.31 -47.11 -13.24
C GLU A 40 -56.32 -47.70 -14.65
N TYR A 41 -55.96 -46.86 -15.63
CA TYR A 41 -55.66 -47.26 -16.99
C TYR A 41 -54.26 -46.77 -17.39
N LYS A 42 -53.35 -47.72 -17.65
CA LYS A 42 -52.04 -47.44 -18.22
C LYS A 42 -52.16 -47.40 -19.75
N GLY A 43 -52.31 -46.20 -20.29
CA GLY A 43 -52.39 -45.95 -21.73
C GLY A 43 -51.03 -46.09 -22.44
N ASN A 44 -51.06 -46.01 -23.77
CA ASN A 44 -49.83 -45.92 -24.57
C ASN A 44 -49.26 -44.49 -24.48
N GLU A 45 -47.93 -44.39 -24.31
CA GLU A 45 -47.10 -43.17 -24.32
C GLU A 45 -47.37 -42.16 -23.18
N ASN A 46 -46.63 -42.28 -22.07
CA ASN A 46 -46.43 -41.25 -21.04
C ASN A 46 -47.70 -40.61 -20.41
N VAL A 47 -48.87 -41.24 -20.49
CA VAL A 47 -50.11 -40.77 -19.85
C VAL A 47 -50.75 -41.89 -19.03
N ASN A 48 -50.95 -41.64 -17.74
CA ASN A 48 -51.73 -42.48 -16.83
C ASN A 48 -53.08 -41.81 -16.56
N LEU A 49 -54.15 -42.60 -16.58
CA LEU A 49 -55.49 -42.09 -16.26
C LEU A 49 -56.01 -42.79 -15.01
N THR A 50 -56.52 -42.00 -14.08
CA THR A 50 -57.22 -42.43 -12.88
C THR A 50 -58.70 -42.13 -13.08
N PHE A 51 -59.56 -43.12 -12.85
CA PHE A 51 -61.01 -43.01 -13.00
C PHE A 51 -61.65 -43.09 -11.62
N GLU A 52 -62.34 -42.02 -11.24
CA GLU A 52 -62.99 -41.88 -9.93
C GLU A 52 -64.51 -42.09 -10.08
N VAL A 53 -65.05 -43.10 -9.40
CA VAL A 53 -66.49 -43.40 -9.37
C VAL A 53 -67.04 -43.09 -7.97
N PRO A 54 -67.88 -42.06 -7.77
CA PRO A 54 -68.43 -41.73 -6.46
C PRO A 54 -69.47 -42.77 -6.02
N MET A 55 -69.24 -43.43 -4.89
CA MET A 55 -70.10 -44.51 -4.40
C MET A 55 -71.28 -44.02 -3.55
N ASN A 56 -71.24 -42.77 -3.07
CA ASN A 56 -72.22 -42.17 -2.18
C ASN A 56 -73.13 -41.16 -2.91
N ILE A 57 -74.45 -41.30 -2.74
CA ILE A 57 -75.47 -40.44 -3.38
C ILE A 57 -75.43 -38.99 -2.84
N ASN A 58 -74.85 -38.77 -1.66
CA ASN A 58 -74.67 -37.44 -1.05
C ASN A 58 -73.27 -36.83 -1.26
N ALA A 59 -72.53 -37.28 -2.27
CA ALA A 59 -71.20 -36.73 -2.56
C ALA A 59 -71.28 -35.24 -2.93
N ASP A 60 -70.29 -34.45 -2.52
CA ASP A 60 -70.15 -33.05 -2.90
C ASP A 60 -69.69 -32.96 -4.38
N TYR A 61 -70.66 -33.05 -5.29
CA TYR A 61 -70.41 -33.05 -6.73
C TYR A 61 -69.77 -31.74 -7.22
N ASP A 62 -69.97 -30.61 -6.54
CA ASP A 62 -69.31 -29.35 -6.88
C ASP A 62 -67.79 -29.47 -6.70
N ASN A 63 -67.36 -30.13 -5.61
CA ASN A 63 -65.96 -30.36 -5.32
C ASN A 63 -65.35 -31.43 -6.26
N LEU A 64 -66.03 -32.56 -6.46
CA LEU A 64 -65.54 -33.64 -7.32
C LEU A 64 -65.41 -33.23 -8.79
N ILE A 65 -66.40 -32.51 -9.33
CA ILE A 65 -66.35 -32.02 -10.71
C ILE A 65 -65.23 -30.97 -10.86
N SER A 66 -64.96 -30.15 -9.83
CA SER A 66 -63.88 -29.15 -9.89
C SER A 66 -62.47 -29.74 -9.97
N MET A 67 -62.28 -30.95 -9.43
CA MET A 67 -61.01 -31.69 -9.42
C MET A 67 -60.82 -32.56 -10.67
N ALA A 68 -61.87 -32.75 -11.48
CA ALA A 68 -61.82 -33.58 -12.67
C ALA A 68 -61.12 -32.87 -13.85
N ASP A 69 -60.28 -33.61 -14.57
CA ASP A 69 -59.70 -33.19 -15.84
C ASP A 69 -60.56 -33.60 -17.03
N GLY A 70 -61.40 -34.63 -16.88
CA GLY A 70 -62.41 -35.03 -17.84
C GLY A 70 -63.55 -35.81 -17.18
N ILE A 71 -64.69 -35.94 -17.88
CA ILE A 71 -65.88 -36.61 -17.36
C ILE A 71 -66.36 -37.69 -18.34
N LEU A 72 -66.63 -38.89 -17.81
CA LEU A 72 -67.40 -39.92 -18.49
C LEU A 72 -68.78 -40.04 -17.83
N PHE A 73 -69.84 -39.74 -18.58
CA PHE A 73 -71.20 -39.76 -18.06
C PHE A 73 -72.00 -40.91 -18.68
N PHE A 74 -72.31 -41.95 -17.91
CA PHE A 74 -73.20 -43.03 -18.32
C PHE A 74 -74.65 -42.63 -18.10
N LEU A 75 -75.43 -42.60 -19.18
CA LEU A 75 -76.83 -42.17 -19.17
C LEU A 75 -77.71 -43.26 -19.79
N ASN A 76 -78.77 -43.68 -19.09
CA ASN A 76 -79.83 -44.46 -19.71
C ASN A 76 -80.82 -43.55 -20.43
N PRO A 77 -80.84 -43.52 -21.78
CA PRO A 77 -81.72 -42.64 -22.53
C PRO A 77 -83.21 -43.04 -22.45
N ASN A 78 -83.53 -44.22 -21.91
CA ASN A 78 -84.91 -44.66 -21.71
C ASN A 78 -85.44 -44.33 -20.31
N SER A 79 -84.59 -43.84 -19.40
CA SER A 79 -84.93 -43.54 -18.00
C SER A 79 -85.14 -42.04 -17.83
N GLU A 80 -86.39 -41.60 -17.70
CA GLU A 80 -86.72 -40.17 -17.50
C GLU A 80 -86.03 -39.59 -16.25
N SER A 81 -85.95 -40.36 -15.17
CA SER A 81 -85.28 -39.93 -13.94
C SER A 81 -83.77 -39.72 -14.12
N GLU A 82 -83.09 -40.56 -14.90
CA GLU A 82 -81.67 -40.36 -15.18
C GLU A 82 -81.43 -39.17 -16.11
N ILE A 83 -82.35 -38.91 -17.05
CA ILE A 83 -82.30 -37.73 -17.92
C ILE A 83 -82.49 -36.43 -17.11
N GLU A 84 -83.37 -36.42 -16.12
CA GLU A 84 -83.53 -35.28 -15.21
C GLU A 84 -82.26 -35.02 -14.39
N ILE A 85 -81.68 -36.07 -13.80
CA ILE A 85 -80.40 -35.98 -13.07
C ILE A 85 -79.29 -35.46 -14.00
N PHE A 86 -79.19 -35.99 -15.22
CA PHE A 86 -78.23 -35.51 -16.21
C PHE A 86 -78.40 -34.02 -16.50
N LYS A 87 -79.64 -33.55 -16.71
CA LYS A 87 -79.91 -32.11 -16.94
C LYS A 87 -79.50 -31.23 -15.76
N GLU A 88 -79.67 -31.70 -14.53
CA GLU A 88 -79.21 -30.98 -13.34
C GLU A 88 -77.67 -30.93 -13.27
N MET A 89 -77.00 -32.06 -13.50
CA MET A 89 -75.53 -32.12 -13.52
C MET A 89 -74.93 -31.28 -14.65
N MET A 90 -75.56 -31.24 -15.83
CA MET A 90 -75.09 -30.40 -16.93
C MET A 90 -75.15 -28.90 -16.61
N LYS A 91 -76.13 -28.46 -15.80
CA LYS A 91 -76.17 -27.07 -15.30
C LYS A 91 -75.01 -26.76 -14.37
N ILE A 92 -74.61 -27.71 -13.52
CA ILE A 92 -73.45 -27.57 -12.62
C ILE A 92 -72.17 -27.46 -13.45
N ILE A 93 -71.97 -28.35 -14.43
CA ILE A 93 -70.79 -28.32 -15.32
C ILE A 93 -70.73 -27.00 -16.11
N GLN A 94 -71.85 -26.54 -16.69
CA GLN A 94 -71.89 -25.24 -17.40
C GLN A 94 -71.66 -24.03 -16.48
N GLY A 95 -72.00 -24.14 -15.19
CA GLY A 95 -71.76 -23.10 -14.19
C GLY A 95 -70.27 -22.92 -13.86
N MET A 96 -69.42 -23.88 -14.22
CA MET A 96 -67.98 -23.80 -13.99
C MET A 96 -67.30 -22.90 -15.02
N LYS A 97 -66.34 -22.08 -14.57
CA LYS A 97 -65.53 -21.22 -15.46
C LYS A 97 -64.47 -21.99 -16.26
N ARG A 98 -64.40 -23.32 -16.11
CA ARG A 98 -63.44 -24.22 -16.75
C ARG A 98 -64.23 -25.13 -17.70
N ASP A 99 -63.80 -25.20 -18.96
CA ASP A 99 -64.32 -26.20 -19.90
C ASP A 99 -63.75 -27.57 -19.51
N ILE A 100 -64.62 -28.50 -19.10
CA ILE A 100 -64.26 -29.88 -18.75
C ILE A 100 -64.72 -30.79 -19.89
N HIS A 101 -63.77 -31.48 -20.55
CA HIS A 101 -64.08 -32.40 -21.64
C HIS A 101 -64.96 -33.54 -21.13
N THR A 102 -66.16 -33.65 -21.70
CA THR A 102 -67.19 -34.60 -21.24
C THR A 102 -67.63 -35.49 -22.39
N ILE A 103 -67.63 -36.80 -22.16
CA ILE A 103 -68.23 -37.79 -23.07
C ILE A 103 -69.42 -38.44 -22.38
N VAL A 104 -70.59 -38.32 -22.99
CA VAL A 104 -71.83 -38.97 -22.55
C VAL A 104 -71.99 -40.32 -23.25
N ILE A 105 -72.14 -41.40 -22.49
CA ILE A 105 -72.26 -42.77 -22.98
C ILE A 105 -73.69 -43.24 -22.73
N PHE A 106 -74.46 -43.40 -23.80
CA PHE A 106 -75.84 -43.87 -23.74
C PHE A 106 -75.89 -45.39 -23.59
N ARG A 107 -76.58 -45.87 -22.55
CA ARG A 107 -76.69 -47.31 -22.26
C ARG A 107 -77.89 -47.66 -21.38
N ASP A 108 -78.56 -48.77 -21.70
CA ASP A 108 -79.62 -49.37 -20.89
C ASP A 108 -79.20 -50.76 -20.35
N LYS A 109 -79.65 -51.15 -19.14
CA LYS A 109 -79.44 -52.48 -18.55
C LYS A 109 -80.03 -53.59 -19.44
N LEU A 110 -81.11 -53.30 -20.16
CA LEU A 110 -81.77 -54.23 -21.10
C LEU A 110 -81.22 -54.16 -22.53
N ARG A 111 -80.24 -53.28 -22.79
CA ARG A 111 -79.54 -53.14 -24.09
C ARG A 111 -80.45 -52.72 -25.26
N VAL A 112 -81.59 -52.11 -24.98
CA VAL A 112 -82.47 -51.53 -25.99
C VAL A 112 -82.40 -50.02 -25.84
N ILE A 113 -82.23 -49.27 -26.92
CA ILE A 113 -82.25 -47.80 -26.90
C ILE A 113 -83.38 -47.36 -27.82
N ASP A 114 -84.33 -46.59 -27.29
CA ASP A 114 -85.49 -46.12 -28.04
C ASP A 114 -85.13 -45.01 -29.03
N ALA A 115 -85.96 -44.83 -30.06
CA ALA A 115 -85.75 -43.82 -31.10
C ALA A 115 -85.69 -42.37 -30.56
N SER A 116 -86.26 -42.12 -29.38
CA SER A 116 -86.20 -40.86 -28.63
C SER A 116 -84.75 -40.46 -28.26
N ALA A 117 -83.81 -41.41 -28.22
CA ALA A 117 -82.40 -41.13 -27.96
C ALA A 117 -81.74 -40.25 -29.05
N ASN A 118 -82.23 -40.27 -30.28
CA ASN A 118 -81.70 -39.42 -31.35
C ASN A 118 -81.99 -37.93 -31.12
N GLU A 119 -83.14 -37.60 -30.55
CA GLU A 119 -83.47 -36.21 -30.18
C GLU A 119 -82.59 -35.73 -29.03
N LEU A 120 -82.36 -36.60 -28.04
CA LEU A 120 -81.47 -36.31 -26.91
C LEU A 120 -80.01 -36.14 -27.35
N LEU A 121 -79.51 -36.97 -28.27
CA LEU A 121 -78.17 -36.81 -28.87
C LEU A 121 -78.04 -35.46 -29.59
N ASN A 122 -79.00 -35.13 -30.46
CA ASN A 122 -79.01 -33.86 -31.18
C ASN A 122 -79.06 -32.66 -30.24
N TRP A 123 -79.82 -32.76 -29.14
CA TRP A 123 -79.88 -31.74 -28.10
C TRP A 123 -78.51 -31.56 -27.42
N ILE A 124 -77.89 -32.63 -26.94
CA ILE A 124 -76.54 -32.58 -26.32
C ILE A 124 -75.53 -31.92 -27.26
N TRP A 125 -75.55 -32.33 -28.52
CA TRP A 125 -74.63 -31.86 -29.55
C TRP A 125 -74.88 -30.44 -30.07
N SER A 126 -76.08 -29.92 -29.89
CA SER A 126 -76.45 -28.55 -30.30
C SER A 126 -76.19 -27.56 -29.17
N ASP A 127 -76.48 -27.95 -27.94
CA ASP A 127 -76.51 -27.05 -26.78
C ASP A 127 -75.22 -27.13 -25.94
N TYR A 128 -74.40 -28.18 -26.13
CA TYR A 128 -73.19 -28.41 -25.34
C TYR A 128 -71.96 -28.75 -26.21
N PRO A 129 -70.75 -28.38 -25.76
CA PRO A 129 -69.48 -28.74 -26.43
C PRO A 129 -69.05 -30.19 -26.15
N PHE A 130 -69.95 -31.02 -25.61
CA PHE A 130 -69.70 -32.40 -25.22
C PHE A 130 -69.79 -33.35 -26.42
N GLU A 131 -69.16 -34.51 -26.28
CA GLU A 131 -69.37 -35.61 -27.20
C GLU A 131 -70.34 -36.61 -26.57
N ALA A 132 -71.13 -37.29 -27.40
CA ALA A 132 -72.06 -38.32 -26.95
C ALA A 132 -71.92 -39.56 -27.83
N CYS A 133 -72.03 -40.75 -27.22
CA CYS A 133 -71.94 -42.00 -27.93
C CYS A 133 -72.90 -43.07 -27.44
N ILE A 134 -73.33 -43.92 -28.37
CA ILE A 134 -74.09 -45.13 -28.05
C ILE A 134 -73.09 -46.28 -27.96
N SER A 135 -73.05 -46.97 -26.81
CA SER A 135 -72.17 -48.13 -26.62
C SER A 135 -72.97 -49.42 -26.56
N ASP A 136 -72.67 -50.36 -27.46
CA ASP A 136 -73.20 -51.74 -27.42
C ASP A 136 -72.17 -52.70 -26.81
N ILE A 137 -72.60 -53.65 -25.98
CA ILE A 137 -71.72 -54.53 -25.18
C ILE A 137 -71.26 -55.70 -26.05
N GLY A 138 -70.05 -55.58 -26.61
CA GLY A 138 -69.40 -56.72 -27.25
C GLY A 138 -67.94 -56.52 -27.63
N SER A 139 -67.41 -55.29 -27.61
CA SER A 139 -66.04 -55.03 -28.00
C SER A 139 -65.31 -54.21 -26.92
N PRO A 140 -64.36 -54.81 -26.17
CA PRO A 140 -63.45 -54.11 -25.26
C PRO A 140 -62.70 -52.94 -25.93
N ASN A 141 -62.69 -52.90 -27.27
CA ASN A 141 -62.07 -51.84 -28.06
C ASN A 141 -62.85 -50.51 -28.04
N ILE A 142 -64.16 -50.50 -27.74
CA ILE A 142 -64.98 -49.27 -27.77
C ILE A 142 -64.64 -48.37 -26.58
N LEU A 143 -64.58 -48.90 -25.36
CA LEU A 143 -64.20 -48.12 -24.18
C LEU A 143 -62.75 -47.59 -24.31
N LYS A 144 -61.82 -48.40 -24.82
CA LYS A 144 -60.45 -47.94 -25.12
C LYS A 144 -60.42 -46.79 -26.13
N MET A 145 -61.28 -46.82 -27.15
CA MET A 145 -61.42 -45.73 -28.11
C MET A 145 -62.05 -44.47 -27.48
N ILE A 146 -63.03 -44.62 -26.59
CA ILE A 146 -63.63 -43.52 -25.81
C ILE A 146 -62.57 -42.86 -24.92
N ILE A 147 -61.81 -43.68 -24.18
CA ILE A 147 -60.72 -43.22 -23.32
C ILE A 147 -59.66 -42.51 -24.15
N SER A 148 -59.21 -43.10 -25.27
CA SER A 148 -58.25 -42.46 -26.19
C SER A 148 -58.76 -41.11 -26.71
N CYS A 149 -60.04 -41.02 -27.07
CA CYS A 149 -60.65 -39.79 -27.57
C CYS A 149 -60.72 -38.70 -26.49
N LEU A 150 -61.07 -39.09 -25.27
CA LEU A 150 -61.08 -38.16 -24.13
C LEU A 150 -59.67 -37.66 -23.82
N THR A 151 -58.67 -38.54 -23.78
CA THR A 151 -57.27 -38.18 -23.54
C THR A 151 -56.73 -37.23 -24.62
N GLU A 152 -56.97 -37.53 -25.91
CA GLU A 152 -56.57 -36.61 -26.99
C GLU A 152 -57.29 -35.25 -26.88
N SER A 153 -58.55 -35.23 -26.41
CA SER A 153 -59.32 -33.98 -26.23
C SER A 153 -58.78 -33.13 -25.08
N ILE A 154 -58.44 -33.77 -23.95
CA ILE A 154 -57.83 -33.13 -22.78
C ILE A 154 -56.47 -32.52 -23.16
N ILE A 155 -55.63 -33.25 -23.90
CA ILE A 155 -54.32 -32.77 -24.36
C ILE A 155 -54.46 -31.67 -25.43
N GLY A 156 -55.38 -31.84 -26.38
CA GLY A 156 -55.57 -30.94 -27.52
C GLY A 156 -56.35 -29.67 -27.21
N GLY A 157 -57.08 -29.63 -26.09
CA GLY A 157 -57.92 -28.51 -25.66
C GLY A 157 -59.28 -28.44 -26.38
N ASP A 158 -59.41 -29.00 -27.58
CA ASP A 158 -60.68 -29.10 -28.32
C ASP A 158 -61.31 -30.49 -28.16
N MET A 159 -62.64 -30.56 -28.05
CA MET A 159 -63.36 -31.83 -28.03
C MET A 159 -63.23 -32.55 -29.38
N ILE A 160 -62.63 -33.75 -29.35
CA ILE A 160 -62.47 -34.61 -30.52
C ILE A 160 -63.72 -35.47 -30.68
N ILE A 161 -64.18 -35.57 -31.93
CA ILE A 161 -65.37 -36.34 -32.28
C ILE A 161 -65.01 -37.82 -32.36
N LEU A 162 -65.83 -38.65 -31.71
CA LEU A 162 -65.63 -40.09 -31.67
C LEU A 162 -65.78 -40.69 -33.07
N GLN A 163 -64.78 -41.46 -33.51
CA GLN A 163 -64.74 -41.99 -34.88
C GLN A 163 -65.98 -42.84 -35.22
N SER A 164 -66.49 -43.62 -34.26
CA SER A 164 -67.70 -44.44 -34.43
C SER A 164 -68.97 -43.65 -34.71
N ASN A 165 -69.02 -42.36 -34.33
CA ASN A 165 -70.21 -41.52 -34.41
C ASN A 165 -70.04 -40.35 -35.37
N ALA A 166 -68.85 -40.19 -35.97
CA ALA A 166 -68.53 -39.13 -36.90
C ALA A 166 -69.57 -39.02 -38.04
N TRP A 167 -70.12 -40.15 -38.50
CA TRP A 167 -71.14 -40.19 -39.56
C TRP A 167 -72.47 -39.53 -39.16
N LEU A 168 -72.85 -39.54 -37.88
CA LEU A 168 -74.02 -38.81 -37.35
C LEU A 168 -73.71 -37.33 -37.10
N ARG A 169 -72.47 -37.02 -36.69
CA ARG A 169 -72.06 -35.65 -36.32
C ARG A 169 -71.79 -34.74 -37.52
N ILE A 170 -71.21 -35.26 -38.60
CA ILE A 170 -70.85 -34.48 -39.80
C ILE A 170 -72.05 -33.73 -40.41
N PRO A 171 -73.23 -34.34 -40.64
CA PRO A 171 -74.41 -33.62 -41.15
C PRO A 171 -74.86 -32.46 -40.23
N SER A 172 -74.79 -32.65 -38.91
CA SER A 172 -75.10 -31.59 -37.94
C SER A 172 -74.11 -30.43 -38.03
N LEU A 173 -72.81 -30.71 -38.16
CA LEU A 173 -71.77 -29.68 -38.32
C LEU A 173 -71.93 -28.91 -39.63
N PHE A 174 -72.32 -29.57 -40.73
CA PHE A 174 -72.62 -28.87 -41.98
C PHE A 174 -73.82 -27.94 -41.84
N LYS A 175 -74.88 -28.38 -41.14
CA LYS A 175 -76.05 -27.54 -40.88
C LYS A 175 -75.70 -26.30 -40.06
N GLN A 176 -74.86 -26.46 -39.03
CA GLN A 176 -74.35 -25.35 -38.22
C GLN A 176 -73.44 -24.42 -39.05
N ALA A 177 -72.52 -24.98 -39.85
CA ALA A 177 -71.64 -24.18 -40.70
C ALA A 177 -72.42 -23.35 -41.72
N ASN A 178 -73.45 -23.92 -42.35
CA ASN A 178 -74.31 -23.21 -43.28
C ASN A 178 -75.10 -22.10 -42.59
N TYR A 179 -75.61 -22.34 -41.37
CA TYR A 179 -76.25 -21.30 -40.57
C TYR A 179 -75.30 -20.13 -40.29
N GLU A 180 -74.06 -20.40 -39.87
CA GLU A 180 -73.05 -19.34 -39.65
C GLU A 180 -72.69 -18.60 -40.95
N ILE A 181 -72.65 -19.29 -42.09
CA ILE A 181 -72.45 -18.66 -43.41
C ILE A 181 -73.60 -17.71 -43.75
N GLU A 182 -74.85 -18.09 -43.50
CA GLU A 182 -76.02 -17.25 -43.71
C GLU A 182 -75.98 -15.99 -42.81
N GLN A 183 -75.49 -16.13 -41.57
CA GLN A 183 -75.27 -15.02 -40.65
C GLN A 183 -74.01 -14.19 -40.97
N GLN A 184 -73.27 -14.52 -42.04
CA GLN A 184 -72.00 -13.91 -42.43
C GLN A 184 -70.90 -14.00 -41.36
N ASN A 185 -70.99 -14.98 -40.45
CA ASN A 185 -69.97 -15.28 -39.46
C ASN A 185 -68.92 -16.23 -40.04
N TRP A 186 -68.12 -15.70 -40.96
CA TRP A 186 -67.17 -16.47 -41.78
C TRP A 186 -66.14 -17.26 -40.96
N LYS A 187 -65.73 -16.72 -39.80
CA LYS A 187 -64.74 -17.36 -38.93
C LYS A 187 -65.28 -18.61 -38.24
N GLU A 188 -66.46 -18.53 -37.63
CA GLU A 188 -67.07 -19.70 -36.96
C GLU A 188 -67.48 -20.77 -37.98
N ALA A 189 -68.01 -20.35 -39.14
CA ALA A 189 -68.20 -21.24 -40.27
C ALA A 189 -66.90 -21.95 -40.70
N GLY A 190 -65.80 -21.19 -40.81
CA GLY A 190 -64.47 -21.72 -41.15
C GLY A 190 -63.99 -22.78 -40.17
N LYS A 191 -64.16 -22.55 -38.86
CA LYS A 191 -63.81 -23.53 -37.80
C LYS A 191 -64.63 -24.81 -37.90
N LEU A 192 -65.94 -24.70 -38.12
CA LEU A 192 -66.82 -25.86 -38.26
C LEU A 192 -66.44 -26.71 -39.48
N VAL A 193 -66.17 -26.07 -40.62
CA VAL A 193 -65.71 -26.76 -41.83
C VAL A 193 -64.30 -27.33 -41.68
N GLU A 194 -63.40 -26.66 -40.96
CA GLU A 194 -62.07 -27.20 -40.62
C GLU A 194 -62.19 -28.47 -39.76
N LYS A 195 -63.11 -28.49 -38.77
CA LYS A 195 -63.40 -29.70 -37.98
C LYS A 195 -63.87 -30.84 -38.89
N ILE A 196 -64.79 -30.56 -39.82
CA ILE A 196 -65.24 -31.56 -40.82
C ILE A 196 -64.05 -32.07 -41.66
N ALA A 197 -63.17 -31.18 -42.12
CA ALA A 197 -62.00 -31.55 -42.90
C ALA A 197 -61.05 -32.48 -42.12
N LYS A 198 -60.77 -32.17 -40.85
CA LYS A 198 -59.95 -33.01 -39.96
C LYS A 198 -60.56 -34.40 -39.74
N ILE A 199 -61.88 -34.47 -39.54
CA ILE A 199 -62.59 -35.75 -39.39
C ILE A 199 -62.50 -36.57 -40.68
N ALA A 200 -62.77 -35.94 -41.84
CA ALA A 200 -62.67 -36.57 -43.13
C ALA A 200 -61.24 -37.09 -43.40
N GLN A 201 -60.22 -36.33 -42.99
CA GLN A 201 -58.81 -36.72 -43.09
C GLN A 201 -58.48 -37.93 -42.19
N LYS A 202 -58.92 -37.93 -40.92
CA LYS A 202 -58.72 -39.06 -39.96
C LYS A 202 -59.41 -40.34 -40.46
N ASN A 203 -60.54 -40.21 -41.15
CA ASN A 203 -61.30 -41.31 -41.75
C ASN A 203 -60.85 -41.70 -43.17
N GLN A 204 -59.76 -41.12 -43.68
CA GLN A 204 -59.24 -41.36 -45.04
C GLN A 204 -60.28 -41.11 -46.16
N ASN A 205 -61.28 -40.25 -45.93
CA ASN A 205 -62.26 -39.87 -46.94
C ASN A 205 -61.61 -38.92 -47.95
N SER A 206 -61.65 -39.23 -49.25
CA SER A 206 -61.03 -38.43 -50.32
C SER A 206 -61.44 -36.95 -50.35
N ASP A 207 -62.62 -36.61 -49.82
CA ASP A 207 -63.18 -35.26 -49.91
C ASP A 207 -62.60 -34.29 -48.86
N TRP A 208 -61.73 -34.76 -47.96
CA TRP A 208 -61.15 -33.92 -46.89
C TRP A 208 -60.41 -32.68 -47.43
N THR A 209 -59.76 -32.80 -48.59
CA THR A 209 -59.07 -31.68 -49.25
C THR A 209 -60.06 -30.61 -49.74
N ILE A 210 -61.23 -31.02 -50.23
CA ILE A 210 -62.31 -30.12 -50.67
C ILE A 210 -62.82 -29.33 -49.47
N TYR A 211 -63.07 -29.99 -48.34
CA TYR A 211 -63.51 -29.32 -47.12
C TYR A 211 -62.43 -28.39 -46.55
N ALA A 212 -61.15 -28.80 -46.61
CA ALA A 212 -60.04 -27.95 -46.21
C ALA A 212 -59.90 -26.69 -47.10
N GLU A 213 -60.13 -26.81 -48.41
CA GLU A 213 -60.17 -25.66 -49.32
C GLU A 213 -61.37 -24.73 -49.04
N GLN A 214 -62.54 -25.29 -48.75
CA GLN A 214 -63.72 -24.53 -48.34
C GLN A 214 -63.48 -23.77 -47.02
N ALA A 215 -62.89 -24.42 -46.01
CA ALA A 215 -62.52 -23.77 -44.76
C ALA A 215 -61.52 -22.63 -45.00
N ALA A 216 -60.48 -22.86 -45.81
CA ALA A 216 -59.50 -21.82 -46.13
C ALA A 216 -60.13 -20.65 -46.91
N TRP A 217 -61.09 -20.91 -47.79
CA TRP A 217 -61.84 -19.86 -48.47
C TRP A 217 -62.65 -19.02 -47.47
N LEU A 218 -63.36 -19.66 -46.53
CA LEU A 218 -64.13 -18.97 -45.48
C LEU A 218 -63.22 -18.10 -44.60
N TYR A 219 -62.09 -18.62 -44.13
CA TYR A 219 -61.09 -17.83 -43.40
C TYR A 219 -60.54 -16.66 -44.23
N SER A 220 -60.35 -16.84 -45.54
CA SER A 220 -59.88 -15.75 -46.41
C SER A 220 -60.91 -14.63 -46.59
N ARG A 221 -62.20 -14.92 -46.48
CA ARG A 221 -63.29 -13.92 -46.54
C ARG A 221 -63.33 -13.04 -45.29
N ASP A 222 -63.05 -13.63 -44.13
CA ASP A 222 -62.86 -12.89 -42.88
C ASP A 222 -61.54 -12.09 -42.84
N GLY A 223 -60.59 -12.48 -43.70
CA GLY A 223 -59.26 -11.88 -43.77
C GLY A 223 -58.24 -12.52 -42.82
N GLU A 224 -58.53 -13.72 -42.31
CA GLU A 224 -57.62 -14.60 -41.59
C GLU A 224 -56.78 -15.44 -42.57
N PHE A 225 -55.96 -14.76 -43.38
CA PHE A 225 -55.18 -15.40 -44.44
C PHE A 225 -54.13 -16.41 -43.93
N LEU A 226 -53.66 -16.28 -42.68
CA LEU A 226 -52.71 -17.22 -42.09
C LEU A 226 -53.40 -18.54 -41.69
N SER A 227 -54.60 -18.48 -41.11
CA SER A 227 -55.44 -19.65 -40.82
C SER A 227 -55.74 -20.41 -42.12
N ALA A 228 -56.14 -19.67 -43.16
CA ALA A 228 -56.35 -20.22 -44.50
C ALA A 228 -55.10 -20.90 -45.07
N ALA A 229 -53.93 -20.27 -44.95
CA ALA A 229 -52.68 -20.83 -45.46
C ALA A 229 -52.25 -22.11 -44.74
N LYS A 230 -52.49 -22.21 -43.42
CA LYS A 230 -52.11 -23.36 -42.59
C LYS A 230 -52.91 -24.62 -42.93
N ILE A 231 -54.21 -24.46 -43.17
CA ILE A 231 -55.12 -25.60 -43.42
C ILE A 231 -54.76 -26.32 -44.72
N ILE A 232 -54.39 -25.57 -45.75
CA ILE A 232 -54.10 -26.13 -47.07
C ILE A 232 -52.61 -26.38 -47.34
N SER A 233 -51.71 -26.01 -46.43
CA SER A 233 -50.26 -26.09 -46.68
C SER A 233 -49.77 -27.51 -46.94
N SER A 234 -50.45 -28.52 -46.40
CA SER A 234 -50.07 -29.94 -46.53
C SER A 234 -50.33 -30.51 -47.92
N PHE A 235 -51.26 -29.95 -48.70
CA PHE A 235 -51.64 -30.50 -50.00
C PHE A 235 -51.70 -29.48 -51.14
N ASN A 236 -51.87 -28.18 -50.86
CA ASN A 236 -51.92 -27.12 -51.87
C ASN A 236 -50.99 -25.94 -51.51
N PRO A 237 -49.66 -26.11 -51.67
CA PRO A 237 -48.67 -25.10 -51.26
C PRO A 237 -48.74 -23.82 -52.10
N VAL A 238 -49.20 -23.91 -53.36
CA VAL A 238 -49.34 -22.76 -54.26
C VAL A 238 -50.39 -21.77 -53.74
N PHE A 239 -51.56 -22.26 -53.36
CA PHE A 239 -52.59 -21.41 -52.75
C PHE A 239 -52.22 -20.97 -51.33
N SER A 240 -51.54 -21.81 -50.55
CA SER A 240 -51.00 -21.41 -49.24
C SER A 240 -50.09 -20.18 -49.35
N ASN A 241 -49.16 -20.19 -50.31
CA ASN A 241 -48.29 -19.05 -50.59
C ASN A 241 -49.06 -17.82 -51.09
N ARG A 242 -50.13 -18.02 -51.86
CA ARG A 242 -51.00 -16.92 -52.30
C ARG A 242 -51.70 -16.24 -51.12
N PHE A 243 -52.22 -17.00 -50.16
CA PHE A 243 -52.82 -16.43 -48.94
C PHE A 243 -51.79 -15.71 -48.06
N ARG A 244 -50.59 -16.28 -47.89
CA ARG A 244 -49.48 -15.58 -47.22
C ARG A 244 -49.13 -14.26 -47.90
N LYS A 245 -49.14 -14.21 -49.24
CA LYS A 245 -48.95 -12.96 -50.00
C LYS A 245 -50.11 -11.97 -49.75
N MET A 246 -51.35 -12.43 -49.77
CA MET A 246 -52.52 -11.59 -49.47
C MET A 246 -52.48 -11.01 -48.05
N TYR A 247 -51.90 -11.73 -47.09
CA TYR A 247 -51.63 -11.20 -45.75
C TYR A 247 -50.63 -10.04 -45.76
N VAL A 248 -49.50 -10.20 -46.44
CA VAL A 248 -48.50 -9.13 -46.60
C VAL A 248 -49.10 -7.92 -47.32
N ASP A 249 -49.90 -8.13 -48.37
CA ASP A 249 -50.60 -7.07 -49.10
C ASP A 249 -51.63 -6.36 -48.21
N LYS A 250 -52.36 -7.10 -47.36
CA LYS A 250 -53.27 -6.53 -46.35
C LYS A 250 -52.51 -5.63 -45.37
N LEU A 251 -51.40 -6.10 -44.81
CA LEU A 251 -50.55 -5.29 -43.91
C LEU A 251 -50.06 -4.02 -44.60
N ASN A 252 -49.57 -4.14 -45.84
CA ASN A 252 -49.15 -2.97 -46.64
C ASN A 252 -50.31 -2.00 -46.92
N SER A 253 -51.52 -2.50 -47.17
CA SER A 253 -52.69 -1.64 -47.37
C SER A 253 -53.11 -0.90 -46.10
N GLN A 254 -53.03 -1.57 -44.94
CA GLN A 254 -53.31 -0.99 -43.63
C GLN A 254 -52.26 0.04 -43.25
N GLY A 255 -50.97 -0.26 -43.47
CA GLY A 255 -49.88 0.70 -43.31
C GLY A 255 -50.07 1.95 -44.17
N ASN A 256 -50.45 1.79 -45.44
CA ASN A 256 -50.74 2.92 -46.33
C ASN A 256 -51.95 3.75 -45.90
N ARG A 257 -52.94 3.14 -45.23
CA ARG A 257 -54.06 3.88 -44.63
C ARG A 257 -53.57 4.72 -43.44
N LEU A 258 -52.80 4.13 -42.53
CA LEU A 258 -52.23 4.82 -41.37
C LEU A 258 -51.26 5.95 -41.78
N LEU A 259 -50.51 5.76 -42.86
CA LEU A 259 -49.64 6.78 -43.44
C LEU A 259 -50.45 7.99 -43.94
N ARG A 260 -51.61 7.77 -44.58
CA ARG A 260 -52.53 8.86 -44.96
C ARG A 260 -53.16 9.56 -43.75
N GLU A 261 -53.38 8.83 -42.66
CA GLU A 261 -53.84 9.35 -41.37
C GLU A 261 -52.73 10.05 -40.56
N LYS A 262 -51.49 10.13 -41.09
CA LYS A 262 -50.29 10.69 -40.44
C LYS A 262 -49.85 9.97 -39.16
N LYS A 263 -50.27 8.71 -38.98
CA LYS A 263 -49.80 7.83 -37.89
C LYS A 263 -48.56 7.08 -38.35
N PHE A 264 -47.45 7.80 -38.46
CA PHE A 264 -46.23 7.31 -39.10
C PHE A 264 -45.57 6.12 -38.37
N GLY A 265 -45.54 6.12 -37.04
CA GLY A 265 -44.96 5.01 -36.26
C GLY A 265 -45.73 3.70 -36.40
N ASP A 266 -47.06 3.76 -36.22
CA ASP A 266 -47.93 2.58 -36.39
C ASP A 266 -47.87 2.04 -37.84
N ALA A 267 -47.81 2.94 -38.84
CA ALA A 267 -47.63 2.56 -40.23
C ALA A 267 -46.28 1.85 -40.46
N ALA A 268 -45.20 2.38 -39.89
CA ALA A 268 -43.86 1.81 -40.02
C ALA A 268 -43.77 0.39 -39.44
N GLN A 269 -44.40 0.14 -38.28
CA GLN A 269 -44.47 -1.19 -37.68
C GLN A 269 -45.19 -2.20 -38.59
N LEU A 270 -46.33 -1.82 -39.18
CA LEU A 270 -47.04 -2.69 -40.11
C LEU A 270 -46.24 -3.00 -41.37
N PHE A 271 -45.55 -2.00 -41.93
CA PHE A 271 -44.67 -2.19 -43.10
C PHE A 271 -43.44 -3.05 -42.77
N GLU A 272 -42.86 -2.89 -41.58
CA GLU A 272 -41.77 -3.74 -41.12
C GLU A 272 -42.22 -5.19 -40.92
N MET A 273 -43.39 -5.39 -40.30
CA MET A 273 -44.00 -6.71 -40.18
C MET A 273 -44.23 -7.33 -41.57
N ALA A 274 -44.78 -6.57 -42.52
CA ALA A 274 -44.97 -7.00 -43.91
C ALA A 274 -43.65 -7.43 -44.56
N GLY A 275 -42.56 -6.66 -44.39
CA GLY A 275 -41.24 -6.99 -44.91
C GLY A 275 -40.60 -8.22 -44.24
N ASN A 276 -40.77 -8.39 -42.93
CA ASN A 276 -40.29 -9.56 -42.19
C ASN A 276 -41.01 -10.83 -42.65
N TRP A 277 -42.34 -10.78 -42.80
CA TRP A 277 -43.14 -11.90 -43.31
C TRP A 277 -42.80 -12.23 -44.76
N ALA A 278 -42.63 -11.22 -45.64
CA ALA A 278 -42.21 -11.43 -47.02
C ALA A 278 -40.83 -12.10 -47.12
N ARG A 279 -39.92 -11.78 -46.19
CA ARG A 279 -38.59 -12.38 -46.12
C ARG A 279 -38.61 -13.82 -45.62
N ILE A 280 -39.30 -14.09 -44.50
CA ILE A 280 -39.26 -15.37 -43.80
C ILE A 280 -40.13 -16.42 -44.51
N GLU A 281 -41.36 -16.05 -44.89
CA GLU A 281 -42.38 -17.03 -45.31
C GLU A 281 -42.58 -17.12 -46.81
N LEU A 282 -42.22 -16.07 -47.56
CA LEU A 282 -42.40 -16.00 -49.01
C LEU A 282 -41.08 -15.99 -49.78
N SER A 283 -39.94 -15.75 -49.11
CA SER A 283 -38.63 -15.56 -49.73
C SER A 283 -38.64 -14.57 -50.92
N ASN A 284 -39.58 -13.62 -50.92
CA ASN A 284 -39.79 -12.68 -52.02
C ASN A 284 -39.02 -11.39 -51.76
N THR A 285 -37.88 -11.24 -52.42
CA THR A 285 -36.95 -10.12 -52.23
C THR A 285 -37.53 -8.79 -52.69
N GLU A 286 -38.33 -8.76 -53.76
CA GLU A 286 -38.93 -7.54 -54.28
C GLU A 286 -39.99 -6.96 -53.32
N LEU A 287 -40.88 -7.81 -52.83
CA LEU A 287 -41.93 -7.42 -51.89
C LEU A 287 -41.35 -7.02 -50.52
N MET A 288 -40.30 -7.73 -50.08
CA MET A 288 -39.53 -7.38 -48.88
C MET A 288 -38.91 -5.99 -49.01
N LYS A 289 -38.19 -5.72 -50.11
CA LYS A 289 -37.55 -4.43 -50.36
C LYS A 289 -38.58 -3.30 -50.36
N LYS A 290 -39.66 -3.45 -51.11
CA LYS A 290 -40.75 -2.47 -51.18
C LYS A 290 -41.34 -2.16 -49.80
N SER A 291 -41.59 -3.19 -48.99
CA SER A 291 -42.20 -3.02 -47.67
C SER A 291 -41.22 -2.36 -46.68
N TYR A 292 -39.93 -2.73 -46.70
CA TYR A 292 -38.94 -2.07 -45.86
C TYR A 292 -38.62 -0.64 -46.27
N THR A 293 -38.61 -0.30 -47.56
CA THR A 293 -38.45 1.10 -47.99
C THR A 293 -39.61 1.96 -47.46
N LEU A 294 -40.86 1.47 -47.56
CA LEU A 294 -42.01 2.15 -46.97
C LEU A 294 -41.93 2.27 -45.43
N ALA A 295 -41.39 1.24 -44.75
CA ALA A 295 -41.15 1.29 -43.32
C ALA A 295 -40.09 2.33 -42.94
N ILE A 296 -38.99 2.41 -43.72
CA ILE A 296 -37.91 3.39 -43.53
C ILE A 296 -38.43 4.82 -43.70
N ASP A 297 -39.17 5.10 -44.77
CA ASP A 297 -39.78 6.41 -44.99
C ASP A 297 -40.76 6.78 -43.87
N SER A 298 -41.54 5.81 -43.39
CA SER A 298 -42.49 6.01 -42.30
C SER A 298 -41.80 6.24 -40.95
N TRP A 299 -40.72 5.51 -40.64
CA TRP A 299 -39.91 5.74 -39.43
C TRP A 299 -39.24 7.12 -39.44
N ILE A 300 -38.78 7.57 -40.61
CA ILE A 300 -38.23 8.92 -40.77
C ILE A 300 -39.34 9.96 -40.58
N GLY A 301 -40.52 9.76 -41.16
CA GLY A 301 -41.69 10.62 -40.94
C GLY A 301 -42.16 10.66 -39.49
N ALA A 302 -41.95 9.58 -38.73
CA ALA A 302 -42.18 9.51 -37.28
C ALA A 302 -41.07 10.18 -36.45
N CYS A 303 -40.04 10.72 -37.09
CA CYS A 303 -38.85 11.31 -36.45
C CYS A 303 -37.99 10.30 -35.65
N GLU A 304 -37.97 9.03 -36.06
CA GLU A 304 -37.20 7.95 -35.43
C GLU A 304 -36.18 7.35 -36.40
N THR A 305 -35.12 8.10 -36.72
CA THR A 305 -34.15 7.70 -37.76
C THR A 305 -33.33 6.46 -37.37
N GLN A 306 -33.24 6.16 -36.08
CA GLN A 306 -32.56 4.95 -35.60
C GLN A 306 -33.26 3.66 -36.04
N ASN A 307 -34.60 3.62 -35.99
CA ASN A 307 -35.39 2.47 -36.42
C ASN A 307 -35.34 2.29 -37.94
N ALA A 308 -35.24 3.39 -38.69
CA ALA A 308 -34.95 3.33 -40.12
C ALA A 308 -33.57 2.71 -40.41
N PHE A 309 -32.54 3.04 -39.61
CA PHE A 309 -31.18 2.55 -39.83
C PHE A 309 -31.00 1.06 -39.50
N THR A 310 -31.76 0.49 -38.57
CA THR A 310 -31.73 -0.96 -38.32
C THR A 310 -32.27 -1.75 -39.51
N LEU A 311 -33.27 -1.22 -40.21
CA LEU A 311 -33.82 -1.83 -41.41
C LEU A 311 -32.85 -1.76 -42.60
N LEU A 312 -32.05 -0.69 -42.70
CA LEU A 312 -31.02 -0.55 -43.73
C LEU A 312 -29.95 -1.65 -43.67
N GLU A 313 -29.71 -2.25 -42.51
CA GLU A 313 -28.75 -3.37 -42.38
C GLU A 313 -29.23 -4.66 -43.07
N LYS A 314 -30.52 -4.74 -43.42
CA LYS A 314 -31.10 -5.86 -44.17
C LYS A 314 -30.88 -5.75 -45.68
N PHE A 315 -30.33 -4.63 -46.18
CA PHE A 315 -30.02 -4.40 -47.60
C PHE A 315 -28.52 -4.60 -47.87
N ASN A 316 -28.17 -4.85 -49.15
CA ASN A 316 -26.76 -4.85 -49.54
C ASN A 316 -26.20 -3.41 -49.56
N HIS A 317 -24.87 -3.27 -49.65
CA HIS A 317 -24.23 -1.96 -49.50
C HIS A 317 -24.66 -0.94 -50.56
N ASN A 318 -24.79 -1.36 -51.82
CA ASN A 318 -25.16 -0.44 -52.92
C ASN A 318 -26.61 0.06 -52.76
N GLU A 319 -27.54 -0.83 -52.44
CA GLU A 319 -28.95 -0.48 -52.20
C GLU A 319 -29.11 0.38 -50.94
N MET A 320 -28.35 0.10 -49.88
CA MET A 320 -28.30 0.94 -48.68
C MET A 320 -27.89 2.38 -49.03
N VAL A 321 -26.86 2.55 -49.86
CA VAL A 321 -26.36 3.87 -50.27
C VAL A 321 -27.44 4.62 -51.07
N GLU A 322 -28.09 3.97 -52.04
CA GLU A 322 -29.18 4.57 -52.82
C GLU A 322 -30.35 5.02 -51.93
N ILE A 323 -30.75 4.19 -50.96
CA ILE A 323 -31.83 4.52 -50.02
C ILE A 323 -31.40 5.70 -49.13
N LEU A 324 -30.20 5.67 -48.57
CA LEU A 324 -29.66 6.75 -47.73
C LEU A 324 -29.63 8.09 -48.49
N GLU A 325 -29.21 8.10 -49.75
CA GLU A 325 -29.27 9.31 -50.58
C GLU A 325 -30.71 9.82 -50.73
N SER A 326 -31.64 8.94 -51.09
CA SER A 326 -33.05 9.31 -51.33
C SER A 326 -33.76 9.90 -50.10
N VAL A 327 -33.45 9.40 -48.90
CA VAL A 327 -34.13 9.83 -47.66
C VAL A 327 -33.45 11.02 -46.96
N THR A 328 -32.30 11.48 -47.46
CA THR A 328 -31.53 12.59 -46.86
C THR A 328 -32.38 13.84 -46.63
N GLN A 329 -33.19 14.23 -47.62
CA GLN A 329 -34.04 15.42 -47.51
C GLN A 329 -35.21 15.21 -46.54
N ASN A 330 -35.75 13.99 -46.45
CA ASN A 330 -36.83 13.66 -45.53
C ASN A 330 -36.34 13.71 -44.07
N ILE A 331 -35.13 13.22 -43.80
CA ILE A 331 -34.48 13.32 -42.49
C ILE A 331 -34.25 14.79 -42.12
N ALA A 332 -33.73 15.59 -43.06
CA ALA A 332 -33.50 17.02 -42.84
C ALA A 332 -34.82 17.77 -42.56
N GLY A 333 -35.90 17.45 -43.28
CA GLY A 333 -37.23 18.01 -43.05
C GLY A 333 -37.85 17.59 -41.72
N SER A 334 -37.61 16.35 -41.29
CA SER A 334 -38.07 15.86 -39.98
C SER A 334 -37.36 16.58 -38.83
N ALA A 335 -36.08 16.88 -38.98
CA ALA A 335 -35.33 17.70 -38.02
C ALA A 335 -35.82 19.16 -37.98
N ASP A 336 -36.17 19.76 -39.13
CA ASP A 336 -36.80 21.09 -39.17
C ASP A 336 -38.14 21.10 -38.41
N TYR A 337 -38.96 20.03 -38.58
CA TYR A 337 -40.23 19.89 -37.88
C TYR A 337 -40.05 19.77 -36.36
N LEU A 338 -39.15 18.91 -35.89
CA LEU A 338 -38.81 18.81 -34.46
C LEU A 338 -38.34 20.15 -33.88
N SER A 339 -37.51 20.87 -34.63
CA SER A 339 -37.08 22.22 -34.25
C SER A 339 -38.24 23.22 -34.20
N SER A 340 -39.24 23.09 -35.09
CA SER A 340 -40.42 23.96 -35.08
C SER A 340 -41.34 23.77 -33.87
N ILE A 341 -41.32 22.59 -33.25
CA ILE A 341 -42.09 22.27 -32.02
C ILE A 341 -41.26 22.57 -30.74
N GLY A 342 -40.03 23.08 -30.90
CA GLY A 342 -39.15 23.43 -29.79
C GLY A 342 -38.37 22.24 -29.20
N GLN A 343 -38.33 21.11 -29.90
CA GLN A 343 -37.54 19.93 -29.55
C GLN A 343 -36.16 19.94 -30.23
N ASP A 344 -35.46 21.07 -30.11
CA ASP A 344 -34.18 21.31 -30.79
C ASP A 344 -33.08 20.29 -30.40
N GLU A 345 -33.02 19.88 -29.12
CA GLU A 345 -32.04 18.88 -28.66
C GLU A 345 -32.29 17.50 -29.27
N TYR A 346 -33.55 17.10 -29.38
CA TYR A 346 -33.91 15.82 -30.01
C TYR A 346 -33.60 15.86 -31.52
N ALA A 347 -33.90 16.97 -32.20
CA ALA A 347 -33.53 17.18 -33.59
C ALA A 347 -32.00 17.10 -33.82
N LYS A 348 -31.22 17.70 -32.91
CA LYS A 348 -29.75 17.62 -32.93
C LYS A 348 -29.27 16.17 -32.81
N SER A 349 -29.79 15.40 -31.85
CA SER A 349 -29.43 14.01 -31.64
C SER A 349 -29.71 13.12 -32.87
N GLN A 350 -30.89 13.28 -33.49
CA GLN A 350 -31.26 12.50 -34.68
C GLN A 350 -30.31 12.81 -35.86
N LEU A 351 -29.97 14.08 -36.10
CA LEU A 351 -29.02 14.47 -37.15
C LEU A 351 -27.59 13.96 -36.88
N TYR A 352 -27.18 13.88 -35.62
CA TYR A 352 -25.84 13.37 -35.26
C TYR A 352 -25.69 11.87 -35.51
N LEU A 353 -26.75 11.09 -35.25
CA LEU A 353 -26.79 9.67 -35.64
C LEU A 353 -26.58 9.50 -37.15
N CYS A 354 -27.10 10.44 -37.95
CA CYS A 354 -26.94 10.43 -39.40
C CYS A 354 -25.49 10.66 -39.83
N PHE A 355 -24.75 11.56 -39.16
CA PHE A 355 -23.34 11.82 -39.52
C PHE A 355 -22.48 10.56 -39.51
N GLN A 356 -22.57 9.75 -38.46
CA GLN A 356 -21.76 8.53 -38.36
C GLN A 356 -22.11 7.54 -39.48
N ARG A 357 -23.40 7.40 -39.80
CA ARG A 357 -23.85 6.38 -40.74
C ARG A 357 -23.61 6.77 -42.19
N TYR A 358 -23.84 8.03 -42.55
CA TYR A 358 -23.52 8.59 -43.86
C TYR A 358 -22.01 8.68 -44.10
N GLN A 359 -21.20 8.92 -43.06
CA GLN A 359 -19.75 8.97 -43.19
C GLN A 359 -19.17 7.58 -43.46
N LYS A 360 -19.70 6.54 -42.83
CA LYS A 360 -19.36 5.13 -43.13
C LYS A 360 -19.77 4.73 -44.56
N ALA A 361 -20.83 5.33 -45.09
CA ALA A 361 -21.30 5.12 -46.46
C ALA A 361 -20.60 6.00 -47.51
N GLY A 362 -19.72 6.93 -47.11
CA GLY A 362 -19.01 7.82 -48.02
C GLY A 362 -19.84 8.98 -48.59
N LEU A 363 -21.01 9.29 -48.01
CA LEU A 363 -21.97 10.26 -48.52
C LEU A 363 -21.72 11.69 -47.99
N PHE A 364 -20.59 12.28 -48.37
CA PHE A 364 -20.13 13.58 -47.83
C PHE A 364 -21.00 14.78 -48.25
N GLU A 365 -21.56 14.78 -49.46
CA GLU A 365 -22.46 15.86 -49.90
C GLU A 365 -23.80 15.83 -49.15
N SER A 366 -24.33 14.63 -48.87
CA SER A 366 -25.52 14.45 -48.03
C SER A 366 -25.28 14.87 -46.58
N ILE A 367 -24.07 14.65 -46.05
CA ILE A 367 -23.66 15.13 -44.72
C ILE A 367 -23.70 16.65 -44.63
N LYS A 368 -23.30 17.38 -45.68
CA LYS A 368 -23.36 18.84 -45.70
C LYS A 368 -24.80 19.35 -45.54
N VAL A 369 -25.80 18.63 -46.05
CA VAL A 369 -27.22 18.96 -45.86
C VAL A 369 -27.56 18.90 -44.36
N PHE A 370 -27.18 17.83 -43.66
CA PHE A 370 -27.40 17.70 -42.22
C PHE A 370 -26.63 18.73 -41.40
N ALA A 371 -25.36 19.00 -41.74
CA ALA A 371 -24.52 19.97 -41.06
C ALA A 371 -25.11 21.39 -41.14
N ASN A 372 -25.65 21.79 -42.29
CA ASN A 372 -26.39 23.05 -42.42
C ASN A 372 -27.62 23.13 -41.51
N LYS A 373 -28.34 22.02 -41.31
CA LYS A 373 -29.50 21.96 -40.40
C LYS A 373 -29.09 22.01 -38.94
N VAL A 374 -28.07 21.25 -38.56
CA VAL A 374 -27.47 21.27 -37.22
C VAL A 374 -27.04 22.69 -36.85
N VAL A 375 -26.38 23.43 -37.74
CA VAL A 375 -25.97 24.82 -37.47
C VAL A 375 -27.17 25.70 -37.12
N LYS A 376 -28.30 25.57 -37.83
CA LYS A 376 -29.53 26.32 -37.52
C LYS A 376 -30.11 25.94 -36.15
N ILE A 377 -30.13 24.65 -35.83
CA ILE A 377 -30.63 24.14 -34.55
C ILE A 377 -29.73 24.59 -33.38
N LEU A 378 -28.41 24.46 -33.52
CA LEU A 378 -27.44 24.90 -32.52
C LEU A 378 -27.53 26.41 -32.24
N LYS A 379 -27.85 27.24 -33.25
CA LYS A 379 -28.12 28.67 -33.04
C LYS A 379 -29.35 28.92 -32.18
N ARG A 380 -30.44 28.18 -32.39
CA ARG A 380 -31.66 28.28 -31.56
C ARG A 380 -31.40 27.81 -30.13
N ILE A 381 -30.66 26.71 -29.97
CA ILE A 381 -30.22 26.21 -28.66
C ILE A 381 -29.35 27.27 -27.95
N LEU A 382 -28.40 27.87 -28.68
CA LEU A 382 -27.55 28.94 -28.17
C LEU A 382 -28.37 30.17 -27.72
N GLU A 383 -29.32 30.63 -28.53
CA GLU A 383 -30.26 31.70 -28.16
C GLU A 383 -31.03 31.38 -26.89
N LYS A 384 -31.56 30.15 -26.77
CA LYS A 384 -32.29 29.68 -25.60
C LYS A 384 -31.41 29.70 -24.34
N HIS A 385 -30.16 29.23 -24.42
CA HIS A 385 -29.23 29.25 -23.29
C HIS A 385 -28.82 30.67 -22.91
N LEU A 386 -28.59 31.55 -23.88
CA LEU A 386 -28.29 32.96 -23.63
C LEU A 386 -29.47 33.69 -22.96
N ASN A 387 -30.70 33.42 -23.39
CA ASN A 387 -31.91 33.98 -22.77
C ASN A 387 -32.13 33.45 -21.34
N ASN A 388 -31.75 32.20 -21.07
CA ASN A 388 -31.83 31.59 -19.74
C ASN A 388 -30.67 32.00 -18.81
N ASN A 389 -29.75 32.86 -19.27
CA ASN A 389 -28.51 33.25 -18.58
C ASN A 389 -27.56 32.07 -18.26
N ASP A 390 -27.67 30.93 -18.95
CA ASP A 390 -26.78 29.79 -18.76
C ASP A 390 -25.55 29.92 -19.67
N VAL A 391 -24.58 30.68 -19.17
CA VAL A 391 -23.40 31.11 -19.94
C VAL A 391 -22.44 29.96 -20.24
N TYR A 392 -22.43 28.91 -19.41
CA TYR A 392 -21.52 27.77 -19.60
C TYR A 392 -21.99 26.85 -20.72
N THR A 393 -23.27 26.48 -20.72
CA THR A 393 -23.84 25.65 -21.80
C THR A 393 -23.88 26.42 -23.11
N ALA A 394 -24.20 27.73 -23.09
CA ALA A 394 -24.10 28.59 -24.28
C ALA A 394 -22.69 28.56 -24.90
N LYS A 395 -21.63 28.58 -24.08
CA LYS A 395 -20.26 28.47 -24.59
C LYS A 395 -19.99 27.09 -25.24
N LEU A 396 -20.45 26.01 -24.62
CA LEU A 396 -20.31 24.66 -25.18
C LEU A 396 -21.03 24.53 -26.52
N THR A 397 -22.26 25.04 -26.63
CA THR A 397 -23.01 25.07 -27.90
C THR A 397 -22.29 25.88 -28.97
N LEU A 398 -21.62 26.97 -28.60
CA LEU A 398 -20.85 27.81 -29.51
C LEU A 398 -19.57 27.12 -29.99
N ASP A 399 -18.84 26.43 -29.11
CA ASP A 399 -17.66 25.64 -29.48
C ASP A 399 -18.07 24.45 -30.37
N GLU A 400 -19.22 23.81 -30.08
CA GLU A 400 -19.82 22.76 -30.91
C GLU A 400 -20.17 23.27 -32.32
N LEU A 401 -20.73 24.48 -32.42
CA LEU A 401 -21.05 25.12 -33.69
C LEU A 401 -19.80 25.43 -34.54
N TYR A 402 -18.69 25.84 -33.92
CA TYR A 402 -17.41 25.98 -34.62
C TYR A 402 -16.88 24.63 -35.12
N ASN A 403 -16.97 23.58 -34.31
CA ASN A 403 -16.53 22.25 -34.70
C ASN A 403 -17.30 21.72 -35.92
N ILE A 404 -18.61 21.98 -36.02
CA ILE A 404 -19.42 21.57 -37.18
C ILE A 404 -19.00 22.32 -38.45
N TRP A 405 -18.74 23.63 -38.36
CA TRP A 405 -18.24 24.41 -39.50
C TRP A 405 -16.88 23.92 -40.00
N GLU A 406 -15.95 23.62 -39.08
CA GLU A 406 -14.61 23.16 -39.42
C GLU A 406 -14.60 21.71 -39.93
N SER A 407 -15.33 20.81 -39.28
CA SER A 407 -15.30 19.36 -39.57
C SER A 407 -16.01 18.98 -40.87
N PHE A 408 -17.01 19.75 -41.29
CA PHE A 408 -17.85 19.44 -42.45
C PHE A 408 -17.79 20.51 -43.55
N GLU A 409 -16.84 21.43 -43.48
CA GLU A 409 -16.59 22.50 -44.47
C GLU A 409 -17.84 23.33 -44.81
N VAL A 410 -18.70 23.58 -43.81
CA VAL A 410 -19.89 24.43 -43.97
C VAL A 410 -19.51 25.90 -43.82
N LYS A 411 -20.07 26.77 -44.67
CA LYS A 411 -19.80 28.22 -44.61
C LYS A 411 -20.15 28.78 -43.24
N SER A 412 -19.18 29.44 -42.61
CA SER A 412 -19.39 30.11 -41.33
C SER A 412 -20.25 31.37 -41.51
N GLU A 413 -21.15 31.60 -40.56
CA GLU A 413 -22.03 32.77 -40.53
C GLU A 413 -21.62 33.72 -39.38
N ASN A 414 -21.96 35.00 -39.47
CA ASN A 414 -21.61 35.97 -38.43
C ASN A 414 -22.40 35.69 -37.13
N ILE A 415 -21.69 35.50 -36.01
CA ILE A 415 -22.25 35.24 -34.67
C ILE A 415 -21.85 36.31 -33.63
N ASP A 416 -21.37 37.47 -34.08
CA ASP A 416 -20.88 38.55 -33.21
C ASP A 416 -21.91 39.03 -32.18
N GLN A 417 -23.21 38.99 -32.53
CA GLN A 417 -24.29 39.40 -31.61
C GLN A 417 -24.47 38.41 -30.45
N TYR A 418 -24.36 37.10 -30.69
CA TYR A 418 -24.40 36.09 -29.63
C TYR A 418 -23.17 36.18 -28.73
N LEU A 419 -21.99 36.43 -29.32
CA LEU A 419 -20.75 36.67 -28.59
C LEU A 419 -20.86 37.93 -27.70
N LEU A 420 -21.49 39.00 -28.19
CA LEU A 420 -21.74 40.21 -27.41
C LEU A 420 -22.64 39.94 -26.20
N GLN A 421 -23.76 39.23 -26.39
CA GLN A 421 -24.67 38.86 -25.31
C GLN A 421 -23.98 37.97 -24.28
N MET A 422 -23.25 36.96 -24.72
CA MET A 422 -22.46 36.08 -23.86
C MET A 422 -21.39 36.86 -23.09
N GLY A 423 -20.71 37.81 -23.75
CA GLY A 423 -19.76 38.71 -23.12
C GLY A 423 -20.40 39.57 -22.02
N HIS A 424 -21.59 40.12 -22.26
CA HIS A 424 -22.32 40.88 -21.23
C HIS A 424 -22.74 40.01 -20.04
N LEU A 425 -23.10 38.75 -20.27
CA LEU A 425 -23.39 37.81 -19.19
C LEU A 425 -22.14 37.45 -18.38
N PHE A 426 -20.99 37.25 -19.01
CA PHE A 426 -19.72 37.06 -18.29
C PHE A 426 -19.28 38.30 -17.50
N ILE A 427 -19.56 39.52 -18.00
CA ILE A 427 -19.37 40.76 -17.24
C ILE A 427 -20.26 40.79 -16.00
N LYS A 428 -21.53 40.36 -16.10
CA LYS A 428 -22.42 40.25 -14.93
C LYS A 428 -21.95 39.20 -13.93
N ALA A 429 -21.31 38.13 -14.40
CA ALA A 429 -20.74 37.06 -13.57
C ALA A 429 -19.32 37.35 -13.05
N TYR A 430 -18.77 38.54 -13.30
CA TYR A 430 -17.42 38.96 -12.92
C TYR A 430 -16.26 38.11 -13.49
N ASP A 431 -16.48 37.38 -14.59
CA ASP A 431 -15.46 36.53 -15.23
C ASP A 431 -14.78 37.24 -16.41
N PHE A 432 -13.92 38.20 -16.08
CA PHE A 432 -13.30 39.12 -17.06
C PHE A 432 -12.33 38.43 -18.04
N GLN A 433 -11.73 37.30 -17.65
CA GLN A 433 -10.84 36.53 -18.54
C GLN A 433 -11.62 35.94 -19.72
N LYS A 434 -12.82 35.40 -19.46
CA LYS A 434 -13.68 34.88 -20.52
C LYS A 434 -14.24 35.98 -21.40
N VAL A 435 -14.50 37.17 -20.84
CA VAL A 435 -14.87 38.36 -21.62
C VAL A 435 -13.74 38.73 -22.60
N GLU A 436 -12.48 38.72 -22.17
CA GLU A 436 -11.34 39.03 -23.04
C GLU A 436 -11.19 38.00 -24.19
N ALA A 437 -11.39 36.71 -23.90
CA ALA A 437 -11.38 35.66 -24.91
C ALA A 437 -12.50 35.83 -25.96
N ILE A 438 -13.69 36.26 -25.53
CA ILE A 438 -14.82 36.56 -26.41
C ILE A 438 -14.56 37.81 -27.25
N VAL A 439 -14.01 38.86 -26.63
CA VAL A 439 -13.62 40.10 -27.34
C VAL A 439 -12.67 39.78 -28.48
N LYS A 440 -11.72 38.86 -28.33
CA LYS A 440 -10.80 38.45 -29.41
C LYS A 440 -11.55 37.81 -30.60
N LYS A 441 -12.60 37.02 -30.31
CA LYS A 441 -13.40 36.27 -31.31
C LYS A 441 -14.41 37.12 -32.09
N ILE A 442 -14.88 38.27 -31.56
CA ILE A 442 -15.83 39.16 -32.27
C ILE A 442 -15.14 39.80 -33.49
N GLN A 443 -15.70 39.72 -34.69
CA GLN A 443 -15.08 40.32 -35.87
C GLN A 443 -15.34 41.84 -35.95
N SER A 444 -16.53 42.28 -35.54
CA SER A 444 -16.95 43.68 -35.54
C SER A 444 -16.15 44.57 -34.57
N LYS A 445 -15.49 45.60 -35.11
CA LYS A 445 -14.72 46.59 -34.33
C LYS A 445 -15.60 47.45 -33.39
N SER A 446 -16.85 47.73 -33.77
CA SER A 446 -17.76 48.55 -32.94
C SER A 446 -18.23 47.78 -31.70
N LEU A 447 -18.60 46.51 -31.86
CA LEU A 447 -19.05 45.63 -30.78
C LEU A 447 -17.91 45.28 -29.82
N LYS A 448 -16.69 45.04 -30.34
CA LYS A 448 -15.47 44.91 -29.54
C LYS A 448 -15.30 46.10 -28.58
N LYS A 449 -15.32 47.33 -29.10
CA LYS A 449 -15.18 48.56 -28.29
C LYS A 449 -16.28 48.70 -27.24
N GLN A 450 -17.53 48.37 -27.60
CA GLN A 450 -18.66 48.41 -26.68
C GLN A 450 -18.47 47.44 -25.50
N LEU A 451 -18.12 46.19 -25.79
CA LEU A 451 -17.94 45.15 -24.77
C LEU A 451 -16.75 45.47 -23.87
N THR A 452 -15.60 45.86 -24.43
CA THR A 452 -14.41 46.25 -23.65
C THR A 452 -14.69 47.44 -22.73
N LYS A 453 -15.41 48.47 -23.21
CA LYS A 453 -15.79 49.62 -22.37
C LYS A 453 -16.73 49.24 -21.23
N SER A 454 -17.66 48.30 -21.48
CA SER A 454 -18.54 47.79 -20.42
C SER A 454 -17.79 46.93 -19.39
N SER A 455 -16.84 46.11 -19.84
CA SER A 455 -15.99 45.27 -18.98
C SER A 455 -15.15 46.13 -18.03
N LEU A 456 -14.43 47.12 -18.57
CA LEU A 456 -13.55 47.99 -17.77
C LEU A 456 -14.31 48.78 -16.71
N LYS A 457 -15.50 49.29 -17.04
CA LYS A 457 -16.34 50.03 -16.07
C LYS A 457 -16.79 49.15 -14.90
N VAL A 458 -17.21 47.90 -15.17
CA VAL A 458 -17.67 46.97 -14.13
C VAL A 458 -16.50 46.42 -13.33
N GLU A 459 -15.37 46.15 -13.97
CA GLU A 459 -14.14 45.69 -13.32
C GLU A 459 -13.55 46.75 -12.38
N GLU A 460 -13.51 48.02 -12.80
CA GLU A 460 -13.07 49.13 -11.94
C GLU A 460 -13.99 49.34 -10.74
N LYS A 461 -15.31 49.19 -10.93
CA LYS A 461 -16.29 49.26 -9.85
C LYS A 461 -16.12 48.08 -8.87
N TYR A 462 -16.01 46.86 -9.39
CA TYR A 462 -15.77 45.66 -8.60
C TYR A 462 -14.47 45.75 -7.79
N LYS A 463 -13.35 46.17 -8.41
CA LYS A 463 -12.05 46.37 -7.73
C LYS A 463 -12.09 47.43 -6.62
N LYS A 464 -12.92 48.47 -6.78
CA LYS A 464 -13.12 49.49 -5.73
C LYS A 464 -13.97 48.96 -4.58
N GLU A 465 -15.04 48.22 -4.88
CA GLU A 465 -15.92 47.61 -3.87
C GLU A 465 -15.24 46.48 -3.09
N THR A 466 -14.49 45.58 -3.76
CA THR A 466 -13.69 44.53 -3.09
C THR A 466 -12.60 45.13 -2.22
N LYS A 467 -11.83 46.11 -2.70
CA LYS A 467 -10.82 46.79 -1.85
C LYS A 467 -11.44 47.42 -0.60
N GLN A 468 -12.62 48.03 -0.70
CA GLN A 468 -13.29 48.62 0.47
C GLN A 468 -13.83 47.57 1.45
N TYR A 469 -14.35 46.45 0.94
CA TYR A 469 -14.82 45.34 1.79
C TYR A 469 -13.66 44.59 2.44
N GLU A 470 -12.63 44.22 1.65
CA GLU A 470 -11.41 43.59 2.14
C GLU A 470 -10.68 44.46 3.15
N LEU A 471 -10.57 45.78 2.93
CA LEU A 471 -9.97 46.67 3.93
C LEU A 471 -10.79 46.77 5.21
N LYS A 472 -12.12 46.66 5.14
CA LYS A 472 -13.00 46.72 6.32
C LYS A 472 -12.99 45.41 7.11
N ASP A 473 -12.95 44.27 6.41
CA ASP A 473 -12.88 42.95 7.01
C ASP A 473 -11.46 42.63 7.50
N LEU A 474 -10.41 43.02 6.78
CA LEU A 474 -9.03 42.98 7.28
C LEU A 474 -8.88 43.86 8.51
N LYS A 475 -9.47 45.06 8.54
CA LYS A 475 -9.37 45.93 9.72
C LYS A 475 -10.10 45.30 10.91
N LYS A 476 -11.31 44.74 10.72
CA LYS A 476 -12.01 44.00 11.78
C LYS A 476 -11.29 42.71 12.21
N MET A 477 -10.70 41.96 11.28
CA MET A 477 -9.92 40.77 11.59
C MET A 477 -8.62 41.13 12.30
N CYS A 478 -7.93 42.19 11.87
CA CYS A 478 -6.76 42.71 12.57
C CYS A 478 -7.15 43.19 13.96
N ASP A 479 -8.23 43.95 14.12
CA ASP A 479 -8.72 44.40 15.43
C ASP A 479 -9.08 43.20 16.32
N PHE A 480 -9.79 42.20 15.79
CA PHE A 480 -10.10 40.95 16.52
C PHE A 480 -8.85 40.12 16.85
N LEU A 481 -7.88 40.03 15.94
CA LEU A 481 -6.61 39.35 16.19
C LEU A 481 -5.77 40.11 17.22
N PHE A 482 -5.78 41.44 17.19
CA PHE A 482 -5.12 42.27 18.20
C PHE A 482 -5.77 42.09 19.57
N ASP A 483 -7.11 42.08 19.64
CA ASP A 483 -7.84 41.81 20.87
C ASP A 483 -7.58 40.38 21.37
N TYR A 484 -7.60 39.38 20.48
CA TYR A 484 -7.27 37.99 20.84
C TYR A 484 -5.84 37.83 21.35
N VAL A 485 -4.85 38.42 20.66
CA VAL A 485 -3.43 38.39 21.09
C VAL A 485 -3.26 39.14 22.41
N LYS A 486 -4.01 40.23 22.63
CA LYS A 486 -3.98 40.96 23.89
C LYS A 486 -4.60 40.15 25.03
N ASP A 487 -5.73 39.50 24.80
CA ASP A 487 -6.42 38.65 25.77
C ASP A 487 -5.59 37.39 26.10
N GLU A 488 -4.98 36.76 25.09
CA GLU A 488 -4.05 35.65 25.26
C GLU A 488 -2.79 36.08 26.02
N GLY A 489 -2.26 37.27 25.71
CA GLY A 489 -1.18 37.88 26.47
C GLY A 489 -1.53 38.13 27.94
N LEU A 490 -2.75 38.57 28.24
CA LEU A 490 -3.26 38.74 29.60
C LEU A 490 -3.39 37.39 30.33
N ILE A 491 -3.85 36.34 29.65
CA ILE A 491 -3.95 35.00 30.22
C ILE A 491 -2.55 34.48 30.61
N PHE A 492 -1.55 34.62 29.73
CA PHE A 492 -0.19 34.21 30.07
C PHE A 492 0.43 35.06 31.17
N TYR A 493 0.13 36.37 31.20
CA TYR A 493 0.54 37.25 32.28
C TYR A 493 -0.04 36.80 33.63
N ASP A 494 -1.34 36.53 33.71
CA ASP A 494 -2.01 36.10 34.93
C ASP A 494 -1.53 34.73 35.41
N LEU A 495 -1.33 33.78 34.49
CA LEU A 495 -0.75 32.47 34.80
C LEU A 495 0.67 32.57 35.34
N ASN A 496 1.52 33.37 34.69
CA ASN A 496 2.89 33.59 35.14
C ASN A 496 2.90 34.32 36.49
N LYS A 497 2.00 35.26 36.71
CA LYS A 497 1.85 35.98 37.98
C LYS A 497 1.46 35.05 39.12
N ASP A 498 0.47 34.17 38.94
CA ASP A 498 0.07 33.19 39.96
C ASP A 498 1.20 32.21 40.28
N ILE A 499 1.94 31.75 39.25
CA ILE A 499 3.16 30.94 39.41
C ILE A 499 4.22 31.71 40.21
N TYR A 500 4.44 32.99 39.90
CA TYR A 500 5.40 33.84 40.61
C TYR A 500 4.98 34.11 42.05
N ASP A 501 3.72 34.39 42.33
CA ASP A 501 3.21 34.63 43.69
C ASP A 501 3.37 33.37 44.56
N LYS A 502 3.06 32.19 44.00
CA LYS A 502 3.30 30.89 44.65
C LYS A 502 4.78 30.62 44.87
N SER A 503 5.62 30.96 43.90
CA SER A 503 7.07 30.84 44.00
C SER A 503 7.63 31.77 45.07
N ASP A 504 7.20 33.04 45.11
CA ASP A 504 7.66 34.04 46.06
C ASP A 504 7.22 33.68 47.48
N PHE A 505 6.04 33.05 47.66
CA PHE A 505 5.65 32.44 48.94
C PHE A 505 6.59 31.29 49.35
N LEU A 506 7.00 30.43 48.42
CA LEU A 506 7.96 29.35 48.70
C LEU A 506 9.37 29.91 49.01
N VAL A 507 9.79 30.96 48.32
CA VAL A 507 11.04 31.71 48.59
C VAL A 507 11.00 32.33 49.99
N TYR A 508 9.89 32.97 50.37
CA TYR A 508 9.69 33.52 51.73
C TYR A 508 9.83 32.44 52.80
N ASN A 509 9.33 31.24 52.54
CA ASN A 509 9.47 30.07 53.41
C ASN A 509 10.83 29.36 53.28
N LYS A 510 11.82 29.96 52.60
CA LYS A 510 13.17 29.43 52.35
C LYS A 510 13.22 28.10 51.59
N ASN A 511 12.17 27.74 50.85
CA ASN A 511 12.08 26.50 50.08
C ASN A 511 12.45 26.74 48.60
N PHE A 512 13.68 27.21 48.38
CA PHE A 512 14.14 27.70 47.08
C PHE A 512 14.15 26.63 45.98
N SER A 513 14.47 25.37 46.29
CA SER A 513 14.50 24.31 45.28
C SER A 513 13.12 23.94 44.75
N GLN A 514 12.07 24.06 45.56
CA GLN A 514 10.69 23.84 45.10
C GLN A 514 10.17 25.07 44.35
N ALA A 515 10.49 26.28 44.83
CA ALA A 515 10.18 27.53 44.15
C ALA A 515 10.76 27.55 42.72
N SER A 516 12.06 27.26 42.58
CA SER A 516 12.73 27.26 41.29
C SER A 516 12.17 26.19 40.34
N LEU A 517 11.81 25.00 40.86
CA LEU A 517 11.23 23.92 40.04
C LEU A 517 9.84 24.31 39.52
N LEU A 518 9.03 24.97 40.35
CA LEU A 518 7.70 25.43 39.97
C LEU A 518 7.77 26.47 38.85
N VAL A 519 8.66 27.46 38.96
CA VAL A 519 8.86 28.48 37.91
C VAL A 519 9.51 27.87 36.66
N LYS A 520 10.45 26.93 36.83
CA LYS A 520 11.10 26.25 35.69
C LYS A 520 10.12 25.43 34.87
N LYS A 521 9.18 24.72 35.51
CA LYS A 521 8.11 24.01 34.78
C LYS A 521 7.28 24.95 33.92
N GLN A 522 7.02 26.17 34.40
CA GLN A 522 6.31 27.19 33.62
C GLN A 522 7.15 27.66 32.44
N ALA A 523 8.45 27.91 32.62
CA ALA A 523 9.36 28.24 31.52
C ALA A 523 9.44 27.13 30.45
N ASP A 524 9.53 25.87 30.87
CA ASP A 524 9.59 24.72 29.98
C ASP A 524 8.27 24.55 29.22
N TRP A 525 7.14 24.76 29.88
CA TRP A 525 5.82 24.74 29.25
C TRP A 525 5.68 25.87 28.20
N LEU A 526 6.07 27.10 28.53
CA LEU A 526 6.08 28.23 27.58
C LEU A 526 6.95 27.93 26.35
N ARG A 527 8.09 27.26 26.55
CA ARG A 527 8.95 26.83 25.45
C ARG A 527 8.31 25.74 24.59
N GLN A 528 7.61 24.77 25.20
CA GLN A 528 6.90 23.71 24.49
C GLN A 528 5.78 24.25 23.60
N ILE A 529 5.11 25.33 24.01
CA ILE A 529 4.07 25.99 23.21
C ILE A 529 4.63 27.03 22.23
N GLY A 530 5.96 27.15 22.10
CA GLY A 530 6.62 28.03 21.12
C GLY A 530 6.79 29.50 21.56
N MET A 531 6.48 29.83 22.82
CA MET A 531 6.60 31.19 23.38
C MET A 531 7.99 31.43 23.99
N GLU A 532 9.03 31.43 23.15
CA GLU A 532 10.43 31.46 23.58
C GLU A 532 10.81 32.72 24.36
N ILE A 533 10.36 33.90 23.92
CA ILE A 533 10.69 35.18 24.58
C ILE A 533 10.15 35.20 26.02
N LEU A 534 8.89 34.79 26.21
CA LEU A 534 8.28 34.70 27.53
C LEU A 534 8.92 33.58 28.37
N SER A 535 9.30 32.46 27.76
CA SER A 535 10.06 31.40 28.44
C SER A 535 11.41 31.94 28.96
N PHE A 536 12.11 32.78 28.19
CA PHE A 536 13.35 33.41 28.64
C PHE A 536 13.12 34.40 29.79
N ASP A 537 12.05 35.19 29.75
CA ASP A 537 11.67 36.08 30.86
C ASP A 537 11.40 35.28 32.15
N VAL A 538 10.71 34.14 32.04
CA VAL A 538 10.46 33.24 33.17
C VAL A 538 11.73 32.53 33.66
N LEU A 539 12.63 32.15 32.76
CA LEU A 539 13.94 31.55 33.11
C LEU A 539 14.83 32.53 33.88
N GLU A 540 14.81 33.82 33.56
CA GLU A 540 15.55 34.82 34.35
C GLU A 540 15.09 34.84 35.82
N LYS A 541 13.78 34.68 36.09
CA LYS A 541 13.25 34.54 37.45
C LYS A 541 13.69 33.22 38.12
N VAL A 542 13.81 32.11 37.38
CA VAL A 542 14.40 30.86 37.91
C VAL A 542 15.83 31.10 38.38
N PHE A 543 16.62 31.81 37.58
CA PHE A 543 18.01 32.13 37.93
C PHE A 543 18.11 33.09 39.11
N ASP A 544 17.22 34.08 39.23
CA ASP A 544 17.13 34.92 40.41
C ASP A 544 16.85 34.08 41.68
N ILE A 545 15.97 33.08 41.60
CA ILE A 545 15.70 32.16 42.72
C ILE A 545 16.93 31.28 43.03
N TYR A 546 17.66 30.84 42.01
CA TYR A 546 18.92 30.10 42.21
C TYR A 546 19.98 30.94 42.93
N ILE A 547 20.12 32.22 42.58
CA ILE A 547 21.06 33.14 43.22
C ILE A 547 20.62 33.45 44.65
N GLN A 548 19.33 33.72 44.90
CA GLN A 548 18.81 33.98 46.23
C GLN A 548 18.90 32.77 47.18
N GLY A 549 18.75 31.56 46.63
CA GLY A 549 18.82 30.30 47.37
C GLY A 549 20.20 29.68 47.44
N ASP A 550 21.25 30.41 47.04
CA ASP A 550 22.64 29.95 47.08
C ASP A 550 22.92 28.65 46.29
N MET A 551 22.16 28.42 45.21
CA MET A 551 22.22 27.23 44.34
C MET A 551 23.12 27.43 43.11
N CYS A 552 24.34 27.93 43.30
CA CYS A 552 25.27 28.26 42.21
C CYS A 552 25.57 27.10 41.24
N GLY A 553 25.64 25.85 41.72
CA GLY A 553 25.86 24.68 40.86
C GLY A 553 24.73 24.46 39.84
N LYS A 554 23.46 24.64 40.24
CA LYS A 554 22.31 24.54 39.31
C LYS A 554 22.29 25.71 38.33
N PHE A 555 22.64 26.90 38.80
CA PHE A 555 22.74 28.09 37.97
C PHE A 555 23.73 27.92 36.81
N ILE A 556 24.96 27.48 37.10
CA ILE A 556 26.01 27.26 36.08
C ILE A 556 25.56 26.25 35.02
N ASN A 557 24.91 25.17 35.46
CA ASN A 557 24.48 24.12 34.56
C ASN A 557 23.30 24.53 33.67
N GLU A 558 22.49 25.51 34.03
CA GLU A 558 21.23 25.81 33.33
C GLU A 558 21.22 27.17 32.63
N ILE A 559 22.13 28.09 32.97
CA ILE A 559 22.21 29.41 32.34
C ILE A 559 22.44 29.37 30.82
N HIS A 560 22.96 28.25 30.32
CA HIS A 560 23.14 28.04 28.89
C HIS A 560 21.81 27.92 28.11
N PHE A 561 20.67 27.76 28.80
CA PHE A 561 19.35 27.79 28.17
C PHE A 561 18.91 29.20 27.76
N LEU A 562 19.52 30.27 28.29
CA LEU A 562 19.31 31.62 27.78
C LEU A 562 20.11 31.87 26.50
N PRO A 563 19.55 32.61 25.51
CA PRO A 563 20.30 33.06 24.34
C PRO A 563 21.49 33.91 24.73
N GLU A 564 22.57 33.86 23.94
CA GLU A 564 23.85 34.50 24.25
C GLU A 564 23.74 35.99 24.61
N ASN A 565 22.97 36.77 23.84
CA ASN A 565 22.76 38.20 24.07
C ASN A 565 22.05 38.50 25.39
N ARG A 566 21.03 37.70 25.75
CA ARG A 566 20.31 37.87 27.03
C ARG A 566 21.15 37.38 28.20
N ARG A 567 21.89 36.29 28.00
CA ARG A 567 22.76 35.69 29.01
C ARG A 567 23.88 36.64 29.43
N SER A 568 24.58 37.27 28.49
CA SER A 568 25.63 38.25 28.79
C SER A 568 25.06 39.46 29.55
N THR A 569 23.87 39.93 29.14
CA THR A 569 23.16 41.03 29.80
C THR A 569 22.75 40.67 31.24
N PHE A 570 22.20 39.47 31.44
CA PHE A 570 21.82 38.97 32.76
C PHE A 570 23.04 38.82 33.69
N LEU A 571 24.10 38.15 33.22
CA LEU A 571 25.34 37.93 33.97
C LEU A 571 26.00 39.25 34.40
N LYS A 572 25.96 40.26 33.54
CA LYS A 572 26.46 41.61 33.84
C LYS A 572 25.57 42.35 34.85
N ARG A 573 24.24 42.27 34.70
CA ARG A 573 23.27 42.91 35.61
C ARG A 573 23.34 42.33 37.03
N LYS A 574 23.50 41.01 37.16
CA LYS A 574 23.39 40.26 38.42
C LYS A 574 24.74 39.90 39.06
N ILE A 575 25.85 40.42 38.56
CA ILE A 575 27.21 40.10 39.03
C ILE A 575 27.36 40.23 40.55
N ASN A 576 26.85 41.29 41.16
CA ASN A 576 26.99 41.50 42.61
C ASN A 576 26.20 40.46 43.41
N GLU A 577 24.96 40.15 43.01
CA GLU A 577 24.13 39.14 43.70
C GLU A 577 24.75 37.73 43.57
N ILE A 578 25.36 37.43 42.41
CA ILE A 578 26.08 36.16 42.19
C ILE A 578 27.33 36.10 43.08
N MET A 579 28.09 37.20 43.20
CA MET A 579 29.25 37.27 44.08
C MET A 579 28.86 37.07 45.55
N ASP A 580 27.80 37.75 46.02
CA ASP A 580 27.28 37.59 47.38
C ASP A 580 26.87 36.15 47.67
N SER A 581 26.28 35.47 46.68
CA SER A 581 25.90 34.07 46.78
C SER A 581 27.13 33.14 46.85
N ILE A 582 28.17 33.41 46.06
CA ILE A 582 29.44 32.69 46.13
C ILE A 582 30.12 32.87 47.49
N GLU A 583 30.12 34.08 48.04
CA GLU A 583 30.67 34.35 49.38
C GLU A 583 29.93 33.55 50.46
N LYS A 584 28.60 33.44 50.40
CA LYS A 584 27.81 32.65 51.36
C LYS A 584 28.10 31.15 51.27
N ILE A 585 28.20 30.61 50.05
CA ILE A 585 28.45 29.17 49.90
C ILE A 585 29.88 28.78 50.26
N SER A 586 30.83 29.72 50.24
CA SER A 586 32.25 29.48 50.54
C SER A 586 32.49 28.81 51.89
N HIS A 587 31.57 28.97 52.85
CA HIS A 587 31.64 28.37 54.18
C HIS A 587 30.75 27.13 54.38
N SER A 588 29.89 26.80 53.41
CA SER A 588 28.85 25.77 53.57
C SER A 588 29.05 24.51 52.71
N ILE A 589 29.90 24.59 51.70
CA ILE A 589 30.13 23.53 50.70
C ILE A 589 31.57 23.00 50.84
N ASP A 590 31.81 21.75 50.43
CA ASP A 590 33.15 21.16 50.39
C ASP A 590 34.10 21.97 49.50
N SER A 591 35.38 22.04 49.89
CA SER A 591 36.38 22.85 49.21
C SER A 591 36.55 22.48 47.72
N VAL A 592 36.42 21.20 47.37
CA VAL A 592 36.55 20.74 45.98
C VAL A 592 35.35 21.18 45.13
N GLU A 593 34.16 21.13 45.71
CA GLU A 593 32.94 21.56 45.02
C GLU A 593 32.92 23.09 44.84
N PHE A 594 33.41 23.84 45.83
CA PHE A 594 33.57 25.30 45.72
C PHE A 594 34.60 25.71 44.65
N GLU A 595 35.74 25.02 44.56
CA GLU A 595 36.75 25.21 43.51
C GLU A 595 36.17 24.98 42.10
N ASN A 596 35.37 23.92 41.92
CA ASN A 596 34.72 23.62 40.65
C ASN A 596 33.72 24.73 40.25
N ILE A 597 32.94 25.24 41.20
CA ILE A 597 31.99 26.34 40.99
C ILE A 597 32.73 27.60 40.55
N LEU A 598 33.82 27.99 41.23
CA LEU A 598 34.62 29.16 40.89
C LEU A 598 35.26 29.04 39.50
N THR A 599 35.86 27.89 39.19
CA THR A 599 36.49 27.64 37.89
C THR A 599 35.48 27.69 36.75
N ALA A 600 34.29 27.12 36.96
CA ALA A 600 33.21 27.16 35.98
C ALA A 600 32.64 28.57 35.79
N MET A 601 32.53 29.38 36.85
CA MET A 601 32.12 30.79 36.77
C MET A 601 33.13 31.63 35.99
N ILE A 602 34.43 31.50 36.27
CA ILE A 602 35.50 32.18 35.53
C ILE A 602 35.41 31.86 34.03
N LYS A 603 35.24 30.57 33.69
CA LYS A 603 35.09 30.14 32.30
C LYS A 603 33.83 30.68 31.66
N LEU A 604 32.70 30.66 32.37
CA LEU A 604 31.42 31.17 31.89
C LEU A 604 31.51 32.66 31.53
N TYR A 605 32.07 33.48 32.42
CA TYR A 605 32.20 34.93 32.19
C TYR A 605 33.19 35.25 31.05
N ARG A 606 34.31 34.54 30.92
CA ARG A 606 35.25 34.75 29.78
C ARG A 606 34.67 34.32 28.44
N ASN A 607 33.93 33.21 28.39
CA ASN A 607 33.27 32.77 27.16
C ASN A 607 32.29 33.82 26.62
N HIS A 608 31.75 34.67 27.50
CA HIS A 608 30.86 35.78 27.14
C HIS A 608 31.56 37.15 27.07
N LEU A 609 32.90 37.18 26.99
CA LEU A 609 33.72 38.40 26.89
C LEU A 609 33.57 39.36 28.09
N LEU A 610 33.07 38.90 29.23
CA LEU A 610 32.93 39.66 30.48
C LEU A 610 34.22 39.55 31.31
N TYR A 611 35.31 40.07 30.76
CA TYR A 611 36.65 39.89 31.32
C TYR A 611 36.84 40.58 32.67
N GLU A 612 36.27 41.77 32.87
CA GLU A 612 36.37 42.51 34.14
C GLU A 612 35.57 41.82 35.26
N GLU A 613 34.39 41.31 34.94
CA GLU A 613 33.57 40.54 35.87
C GLU A 613 34.23 39.18 36.19
N SER A 614 34.86 38.53 35.19
CA SER A 614 35.66 37.31 35.40
C SER A 614 36.87 37.54 36.31
N LYS A 615 37.48 38.74 36.31
CA LYS A 615 38.59 39.06 37.22
C LYS A 615 38.12 38.97 38.67
N ARG A 616 36.92 39.47 39.01
CA ARG A 616 36.37 39.41 40.39
C ARG A 616 36.25 37.98 40.94
N PHE A 617 35.75 37.03 40.14
CA PHE A 617 35.74 35.62 40.53
C PHE A 617 37.14 35.02 40.64
N SER A 618 38.06 35.46 39.78
CA SER A 618 39.47 35.03 39.83
C SER A 618 40.17 35.53 41.10
N GLU A 619 39.79 36.70 41.62
CA GLU A 619 40.28 37.22 42.90
C GLU A 619 39.81 36.36 44.08
N VAL A 620 38.52 36.04 44.14
CA VAL A 620 37.97 35.12 45.15
C VAL A 620 38.61 33.75 45.05
N TYR A 621 38.87 33.27 43.84
CA TYR A 621 39.57 32.00 43.63
C TYR A 621 41.02 32.03 44.13
N ILE A 622 41.75 33.11 43.91
CA ILE A 622 43.10 33.29 44.45
C ILE A 622 43.08 33.30 45.99
N GLU A 623 42.16 34.03 46.63
CA GLU A 623 42.05 34.04 48.09
C GLU A 623 41.67 32.67 48.65
N PHE A 624 40.73 31.97 48.02
CA PHE A 624 40.40 30.59 48.38
C PHE A 624 41.61 29.65 48.28
N LEU A 625 42.38 29.73 47.18
CA LEU A 625 43.59 28.92 47.00
C LEU A 625 44.68 29.27 48.03
N LYS A 626 44.81 30.55 48.45
CA LYS A 626 45.71 30.92 49.55
C LYS A 626 45.29 30.27 50.87
N ASP A 627 44.01 30.36 51.21
CA ASP A 627 43.50 29.79 52.47
C ASP A 627 43.59 28.26 52.47
N LEU A 628 43.26 27.62 51.35
CA LEU A 628 43.39 26.18 51.18
C LEU A 628 44.87 25.76 51.22
N GLY A 629 45.75 26.47 50.51
CA GLY A 629 47.19 26.23 50.50
C GLY A 629 47.84 26.40 51.88
N THR A 630 47.45 27.42 52.64
CA THR A 630 47.96 27.66 54.00
C THR A 630 47.43 26.64 55.01
N ASN A 631 46.16 26.24 54.90
CA ASN A 631 45.58 25.19 55.76
C ASN A 631 46.19 23.81 55.49
N ILE A 632 46.49 23.50 54.23
CA ILE A 632 47.20 22.28 53.85
C ILE A 632 48.65 22.34 54.33
N ALA A 633 49.36 23.45 54.13
CA ALA A 633 50.75 23.62 54.55
C ALA A 633 50.93 23.46 56.08
N LYS A 634 49.95 23.89 56.89
CA LYS A 634 49.94 23.74 58.35
C LYS A 634 49.86 22.29 58.84
N LYS A 635 49.46 21.32 58.01
CA LYS A 635 49.38 19.89 58.41
C LYS A 635 50.75 19.24 58.55
N GLY A 636 51.77 19.75 57.86
CA GLY A 636 53.18 19.42 58.11
C GLY A 636 53.69 18.06 57.59
N ASP A 637 52.95 17.34 56.74
CA ASP A 637 53.43 16.13 56.06
C ASP A 637 53.92 16.42 54.62
N ASP A 638 54.83 15.55 54.11
CA ASP A 638 55.47 15.72 52.81
C ASP A 638 54.47 15.88 51.64
N GLU A 639 53.33 15.18 51.73
CA GLU A 639 52.29 15.18 50.71
C GLU A 639 51.45 16.47 50.73
N SER A 640 51.16 17.04 51.91
CA SER A 640 50.47 18.33 52.00
C SER A 640 51.34 19.47 51.51
N LEU A 641 52.65 19.46 51.79
CA LEU A 641 53.54 20.53 51.36
C LEU A 641 53.84 20.49 49.85
N LEU A 642 53.89 19.30 49.22
CA LEU A 642 53.88 19.19 47.75
C LEU A 642 52.60 19.75 47.14
N LYS A 643 51.43 19.45 47.72
CA LYS A 643 50.15 20.03 47.29
C LYS A 643 50.11 21.55 47.47
N SER A 644 50.69 22.09 48.54
CA SER A 644 50.81 23.54 48.75
C SER A 644 51.71 24.21 47.71
N VAL A 645 52.78 23.54 47.24
CA VAL A 645 53.61 24.02 46.12
C VAL A 645 52.83 24.01 44.81
N ASP A 646 52.07 22.95 44.53
CA ASP A 646 51.18 22.88 43.36
C ASP A 646 50.13 23.99 43.39
N ILE A 647 49.58 24.31 44.57
CA ILE A 647 48.65 25.43 44.78
C ILE A 647 49.32 26.78 44.51
N VAL A 648 50.57 26.99 44.94
CA VAL A 648 51.34 28.21 44.57
C VAL A 648 51.48 28.31 43.05
N HIS A 649 51.78 27.20 42.37
CA HIS A 649 51.88 27.20 40.91
C HIS A 649 50.52 27.48 40.23
N GLN A 650 49.43 26.94 40.77
CA GLN A 650 48.07 27.24 40.29
C GLN A 650 47.72 28.73 40.49
N ILE A 651 48.04 29.33 41.64
CA ILE A 651 47.86 30.76 41.88
C ILE A 651 48.68 31.58 40.87
N GLU A 652 49.94 31.23 40.61
CA GLU A 652 50.79 31.90 39.61
C GLU A 652 50.23 31.76 38.18
N GLN A 653 49.69 30.59 37.82
CA GLN A 653 49.03 30.38 36.53
C GLN A 653 47.77 31.23 36.40
N VAL A 654 46.95 31.31 37.45
CA VAL A 654 45.74 32.15 37.48
C VAL A 654 46.13 33.64 37.36
N ILE A 655 47.16 34.09 38.09
CA ILE A 655 47.66 35.47 37.97
C ILE A 655 48.10 35.76 36.53
N LYS A 656 48.97 34.92 35.95
CA LYS A 656 49.49 35.09 34.58
C LYS A 656 48.41 35.03 33.49
N SER A 657 47.33 34.27 33.71
CA SER A 657 46.30 34.03 32.69
C SER A 657 45.10 34.98 32.77
N TYR A 658 44.84 35.58 33.94
CA TYR A 658 43.66 36.41 34.19
C TYR A 658 43.98 37.85 34.62
N PHE A 659 45.22 38.16 35.02
CA PHE A 659 45.65 39.50 35.43
C PHE A 659 46.88 39.96 34.63
N GLU A 660 46.94 41.24 34.27
CA GLU A 660 48.05 41.77 33.46
C GLU A 660 49.30 42.01 34.33
N GLU A 661 49.17 42.57 35.54
CA GLU A 661 50.30 42.84 36.46
C GLU A 661 49.88 42.82 37.96
N LYS A 662 49.02 41.89 38.39
CA LYS A 662 48.57 41.83 39.80
C LYS A 662 49.59 41.09 40.67
N GLU A 663 50.23 41.82 41.57
CA GLU A 663 51.13 41.29 42.59
C GLU A 663 50.35 40.77 43.81
N VAL A 664 50.39 39.46 44.04
CA VAL A 664 49.68 38.81 45.15
C VAL A 664 50.67 38.48 46.28
N ASN A 665 50.37 38.89 47.52
CA ASN A 665 51.18 38.50 48.68
C ASN A 665 50.91 37.02 49.04
N LEU A 666 51.97 36.20 49.00
CA LEU A 666 51.96 34.77 49.34
C LEU A 666 52.90 34.46 50.51
N ASP A 667 53.40 35.47 51.22
CA ASP A 667 54.50 35.38 52.19
C ASP A 667 54.19 34.38 53.31
N SER A 668 52.95 34.34 53.79
CA SER A 668 52.45 33.35 54.77
C SER A 668 52.61 31.91 54.29
N LEU A 669 52.19 31.59 53.07
CA LEU A 669 52.27 30.25 52.48
C LEU A 669 53.73 29.89 52.12
N LEU A 670 54.46 30.83 51.53
CA LEU A 670 55.86 30.68 51.16
C LEU A 670 56.75 30.48 52.39
N SER A 671 56.48 31.16 53.51
CA SER A 671 57.23 30.98 54.75
C SER A 671 57.13 29.55 55.33
N LEU A 672 55.95 28.91 55.21
CA LEU A 672 55.74 27.52 55.62
C LEU A 672 56.46 26.54 54.67
N ILE A 673 56.44 26.81 53.37
CA ILE A 673 57.15 26.02 52.35
C ILE A 673 58.68 26.14 52.52
N VAL A 674 59.20 27.35 52.76
CA VAL A 674 60.63 27.61 53.01
C VAL A 674 61.11 26.90 54.27
N ASN A 675 60.35 26.98 55.38
CA ASN A 675 60.68 26.25 56.61
C ASN A 675 60.81 24.75 56.38
N TYR A 676 59.86 24.15 55.67
CA TYR A 676 59.90 22.72 55.38
C TYR A 676 61.14 22.32 54.57
N PHE A 677 61.48 23.07 53.51
CA PHE A 677 62.69 22.78 52.72
C PHE A 677 63.98 22.99 53.52
N ILE A 678 64.01 23.94 54.47
CA ILE A 678 65.10 24.11 55.44
C ILE A 678 65.22 22.88 56.36
N GLU A 679 64.10 22.40 56.91
CA GLU A 679 64.07 21.22 57.81
C GLU A 679 64.44 19.91 57.09
N LYS A 680 64.07 19.78 55.81
CA LYS A 680 64.48 18.67 54.92
C LYS A 680 65.92 18.76 54.43
N GLY A 681 66.59 19.89 54.67
CA GLY A 681 67.95 20.15 54.24
C GLY A 681 68.12 20.46 52.74
N ASP A 682 67.04 20.78 52.02
CA ASP A 682 67.10 21.23 50.61
C ASP A 682 67.18 22.77 50.54
N LEU A 683 68.38 23.29 50.81
CA LEU A 683 68.65 24.73 50.86
C LEU A 683 68.48 25.42 49.50
N LYS A 684 68.51 24.66 48.39
CA LYS A 684 68.35 25.22 47.05
C LYS A 684 66.90 25.61 46.81
N GLU A 685 65.96 24.68 47.05
CA GLU A 685 64.53 24.99 46.93
C GLU A 685 64.08 26.00 47.99
N ALA A 686 64.59 25.88 49.22
CA ALA A 686 64.33 26.88 50.27
C ALA A 686 64.76 28.30 49.82
N ARG A 687 65.89 28.45 49.12
CA ARG A 687 66.31 29.74 48.54
C ARG A 687 65.41 30.19 47.39
N THR A 688 64.96 29.27 46.53
CA THR A 688 64.08 29.61 45.39
C THR A 688 62.75 30.19 45.86
N TYR A 689 62.16 29.61 46.92
CA TYR A 689 60.90 30.09 47.49
C TYR A 689 61.10 31.29 48.45
N ASN A 690 62.21 31.35 49.20
CA ASN A 690 62.50 32.48 50.07
C ASN A 690 62.67 33.77 49.25
N ARG A 691 63.37 33.72 48.11
CA ARG A 691 63.49 34.87 47.18
C ARG A 691 62.16 35.41 46.64
N ARG A 692 61.06 34.66 46.80
CA ARG A 692 59.72 35.07 46.39
C ARG A 692 58.91 35.69 47.55
N ILE A 693 59.42 35.63 48.79
CA ILE A 693 58.85 36.32 49.95
C ILE A 693 59.16 37.81 49.81
N LYS A 694 58.13 38.64 49.91
CA LYS A 694 58.25 40.10 49.76
C LYS A 694 58.61 40.80 51.06
N ASP A 695 58.18 40.27 52.19
CA ASP A 695 58.57 40.76 53.51
C ASP A 695 60.07 40.54 53.76
N GLN A 696 60.81 41.65 53.81
CA GLN A 696 62.27 41.67 53.93
C GLN A 696 62.74 41.04 55.25
N ASP A 697 62.00 41.22 56.35
CA ASP A 697 62.36 40.70 57.67
C ASP A 697 62.23 39.17 57.71
N ILE A 698 61.18 38.63 57.06
CA ILE A 698 60.96 37.18 56.93
C ILE A 698 61.99 36.55 55.98
N PHE A 699 62.29 37.22 54.87
CA PHE A 699 63.31 36.81 53.91
C PHE A 699 64.69 36.69 54.57
N ASP A 700 65.12 37.74 55.27
CA ASP A 700 66.43 37.83 55.90
C ASP A 700 66.59 36.81 57.05
N ALA A 701 65.52 36.54 57.80
CA ALA A 701 65.50 35.53 58.86
C ALA A 701 65.76 34.11 58.32
N TYR A 702 65.08 33.71 57.23
CA TYR A 702 65.32 32.40 56.62
C TYR A 702 66.63 32.33 55.84
N PHE A 703 67.07 33.43 55.21
CA PHE A 703 68.35 33.50 54.51
C PHE A 703 69.53 33.29 55.48
N SER A 704 69.51 33.97 56.63
CA SER A 704 70.52 33.81 57.69
C SER A 704 70.53 32.39 58.27
N ARG A 705 69.37 31.75 58.38
CA ARG A 705 69.23 30.35 58.84
C ARG A 705 69.78 29.36 57.81
N MET A 706 69.64 29.64 56.52
CA MET A 706 70.18 28.81 55.43
C MET A 706 71.70 28.94 55.27
N GLU A 707 72.28 30.14 55.44
CA GLU A 707 73.75 30.33 55.38
C GLU A 707 74.49 29.55 56.47
N LYS A 708 73.95 29.51 57.70
CA LYS A 708 74.50 28.68 58.79
C LYS A 708 74.53 27.18 58.47
N ILE A 709 73.52 26.66 57.77
CA ILE A 709 73.46 25.23 57.36
C ILE A 709 74.39 24.97 56.16
N GLU A 710 74.70 25.99 55.34
CA GLU A 710 75.59 25.89 54.19
C GLU A 710 77.08 25.89 54.56
N GLU A 711 77.48 26.64 55.60
CA GLU A 711 78.83 26.56 56.18
C GLU A 711 79.15 25.15 56.72
N GLU A 712 78.15 24.42 57.22
CA GLU A 712 78.30 23.04 57.70
C GLU A 712 78.35 21.99 56.54
N LYS A 713 77.87 22.34 55.33
CA LYS A 713 77.76 21.42 54.17
C LYS A 713 78.92 21.47 53.17
N GLY A 714 79.90 22.36 53.36
CA GLY A 714 81.10 22.50 52.51
C GLY A 714 82.01 21.25 52.41
N SER A 715 81.73 20.18 53.17
CA SER A 715 82.43 18.89 53.13
C SER A 715 81.82 17.85 52.16
N SER A 716 80.73 18.18 51.44
CA SER A 716 79.86 17.20 50.74
C SER A 716 79.78 17.30 49.20
N VAL A 717 80.82 17.85 48.54
CA VAL A 717 80.89 17.97 47.05
C VAL A 717 81.22 16.63 46.34
N ALA A 718 81.50 15.55 47.07
CA ALA A 718 81.83 14.23 46.51
C ALA A 718 80.62 13.40 45.99
N LEU A 719 79.37 13.81 46.25
CA LEU A 719 78.19 12.94 46.07
C LEU A 719 77.45 13.09 44.72
N LEU A 720 77.70 14.16 43.96
CA LEU A 720 77.04 14.40 42.66
C LEU A 720 77.60 13.54 41.51
N ALA A 721 78.73 12.86 41.71
CA ALA A 721 79.20 11.79 40.83
C ALA A 721 78.38 10.48 40.97
N GLN A 722 77.68 10.29 42.11
CA GLN A 722 77.09 9.01 42.50
C GLN A 722 75.73 8.71 41.83
N GLN A 723 74.95 9.74 41.49
CA GLN A 723 73.63 9.55 40.85
C GLN A 723 73.71 9.21 39.35
N LYS A 724 74.73 9.73 38.64
CA LYS A 724 75.02 9.32 37.26
C LYS A 724 75.57 7.87 37.21
N GLN A 725 76.28 7.47 38.27
CA GLN A 725 76.78 6.11 38.47
C GLN A 725 75.66 5.10 38.74
N GLN A 726 74.58 5.44 39.47
CA GLN A 726 73.50 4.49 39.78
C GLN A 726 72.71 4.00 38.56
N MET A 727 72.41 4.88 37.60
CA MET A 727 71.73 4.49 36.35
C MET A 727 72.62 3.60 35.47
N GLN A 728 73.95 3.80 35.52
CA GLN A 728 74.94 2.94 34.86
C GLN A 728 75.10 1.60 35.60
N MET A 729 75.10 1.62 36.94
CA MET A 729 75.21 0.44 37.79
C MET A 729 74.06 -0.57 37.59
N TYR A 730 72.80 -0.14 37.42
CA TYR A 730 71.69 -1.09 37.20
C TYR A 730 71.74 -1.77 35.83
N ALA A 731 72.24 -1.08 34.81
CA ALA A 731 72.47 -1.64 33.48
C ALA A 731 73.69 -2.59 33.49
N ASP A 732 74.77 -2.20 34.17
CA ASP A 732 75.97 -3.04 34.34
C ASP A 732 75.69 -4.29 35.19
N GLN A 733 74.82 -4.21 36.21
CA GLN A 733 74.39 -5.36 37.01
C GLN A 733 73.58 -6.38 36.20
N LEU A 734 72.68 -5.94 35.30
CA LEU A 734 71.97 -6.84 34.38
C LEU A 734 72.94 -7.52 33.42
N SER A 735 73.94 -6.78 32.91
CA SER A 735 75.00 -7.30 32.04
C SER A 735 75.88 -8.34 32.76
N GLN A 736 76.29 -8.07 34.02
CA GLN A 736 77.06 -9.00 34.85
C GLN A 736 76.27 -10.28 35.17
N LEU A 737 74.97 -10.17 35.49
CA LEU A 737 74.09 -11.31 35.72
C LEU A 737 73.86 -12.12 34.43
N SER A 738 73.73 -11.47 33.28
CA SER A 738 73.63 -12.14 31.99
C SER A 738 74.91 -12.93 31.65
N ASN A 739 76.09 -12.40 32.00
CA ASN A 739 77.37 -13.11 31.83
C ASN A 739 77.50 -14.28 32.81
N GLN A 740 77.17 -14.11 34.09
CA GLN A 740 77.17 -15.19 35.08
C GLN A 740 76.13 -16.28 34.76
N ALA A 741 75.02 -15.93 34.11
CA ALA A 741 74.06 -16.91 33.62
C ALA A 741 74.72 -17.86 32.61
N ARG A 742 75.66 -17.40 31.78
CA ARG A 742 76.40 -18.28 30.85
C ARG A 742 77.22 -19.35 31.59
N ASP A 743 77.88 -18.98 32.68
CA ASP A 743 78.64 -19.91 33.54
C ASP A 743 77.70 -20.85 34.31
N GLN A 744 76.59 -20.33 34.82
CA GLN A 744 75.57 -21.14 35.47
C GLN A 744 74.93 -22.15 34.52
N ARG A 745 74.79 -21.81 33.22
CA ARG A 745 74.25 -22.73 32.20
C ARG A 745 75.15 -23.95 32.04
N MET A 746 76.46 -23.75 32.10
CA MET A 746 77.46 -24.84 32.04
C MET A 746 77.43 -25.69 33.32
N ALA A 747 77.20 -25.08 34.49
CA ALA A 747 77.08 -25.78 35.77
C ALA A 747 75.70 -26.42 36.03
N SER A 748 74.65 -25.99 35.31
CA SER A 748 73.26 -26.37 35.55
C SER A 748 73.02 -27.88 35.46
N GLN A 749 73.66 -28.56 34.51
CA GLN A 749 73.52 -30.01 34.34
C GLN A 749 74.15 -30.81 35.49
N SER A 750 75.29 -30.37 36.03
CA SER A 750 75.94 -31.04 37.17
C SER A 750 75.17 -30.78 38.48
N LEU A 751 74.67 -29.55 38.68
CA LEU A 751 73.81 -29.19 39.80
C LEU A 751 72.47 -29.92 39.75
N LEU A 752 71.86 -30.06 38.56
CA LEU A 752 70.62 -30.82 38.39
C LEU A 752 70.82 -32.30 38.71
N ARG A 753 71.94 -32.90 38.30
CA ARG A 753 72.30 -34.28 38.71
C ARG A 753 72.43 -34.42 40.22
N MET A 754 73.06 -33.45 40.90
CA MET A 754 73.13 -33.43 42.37
C MET A 754 71.75 -33.28 43.02
N ARG A 755 70.86 -32.43 42.47
CA ARG A 755 69.48 -32.30 42.96
C ARG A 755 68.67 -33.56 42.73
N ILE A 756 68.81 -34.22 41.58
CA ILE A 756 68.18 -35.52 41.27
C ILE A 756 68.62 -36.57 42.30
N GLY A 757 69.92 -36.65 42.62
CA GLY A 757 70.44 -37.55 43.65
C GLY A 757 69.89 -37.26 45.06
N LEU A 758 69.51 -36.01 45.34
CA LEU A 758 68.91 -35.57 46.60
C LEU A 758 67.37 -35.51 46.56
N LYS A 759 66.75 -35.83 45.42
CA LYS A 759 65.31 -35.61 45.14
C LYS A 759 64.43 -36.31 46.18
N LYS A 760 64.62 -37.62 46.40
CA LYS A 760 63.82 -38.40 47.37
C LYS A 760 63.96 -37.91 48.82
N ARG A 761 65.12 -37.38 49.20
CA ARG A 761 65.42 -37.02 50.61
C ARG A 761 64.99 -35.61 50.96
N TYR A 762 65.13 -34.66 50.03
CA TYR A 762 64.88 -33.25 50.31
C TYR A 762 63.72 -32.68 49.48
N PHE A 763 63.66 -32.95 48.17
CA PHE A 763 62.81 -32.18 47.25
C PHE A 763 61.46 -32.83 46.92
N GLN A 764 61.30 -34.16 47.07
CA GLN A 764 60.11 -34.89 46.61
C GLN A 764 58.80 -34.29 47.17
N LYS A 765 58.79 -34.00 48.49
CA LYS A 765 57.62 -33.37 49.13
C LYS A 765 57.28 -32.00 48.52
N GLY A 766 58.28 -31.17 48.22
CA GLY A 766 58.06 -29.86 47.60
C GLY A 766 57.56 -29.97 46.15
N ILE A 767 58.06 -30.95 45.39
CA ILE A 767 57.65 -31.20 44.01
C ILE A 767 56.20 -31.71 43.93
N ASP A 768 55.82 -32.63 44.82
CA ASP A 768 54.44 -33.17 44.88
C ASP A 768 53.43 -32.07 45.28
N LEU A 769 53.83 -31.12 46.12
CA LEU A 769 53.00 -29.96 46.47
C LEU A 769 52.84 -28.97 45.30
N ILE A 770 53.90 -28.78 44.49
CA ILE A 770 53.80 -27.97 43.26
C ILE A 770 52.86 -28.64 42.25
N SER A 771 52.97 -29.95 42.03
CA SER A 771 52.14 -30.67 41.05
C SER A 771 50.66 -30.76 41.47
N THR A 772 50.37 -30.76 42.77
CA THR A 772 49.01 -30.68 43.33
C THR A 772 48.48 -29.25 43.51
N LYS A 773 49.25 -28.23 43.07
CA LYS A 773 48.94 -26.79 43.14
C LYS A 773 48.83 -26.21 44.57
N ASN A 774 49.34 -26.88 45.59
CA ASN A 774 49.34 -26.35 46.96
C ASN A 774 50.61 -25.50 47.21
N LEU A 775 50.60 -24.30 46.62
CA LEU A 775 51.79 -23.48 46.41
C LEU A 775 52.35 -22.83 47.69
N SER A 776 51.52 -22.40 48.64
CA SER A 776 52.00 -21.75 49.87
C SER A 776 52.82 -22.69 50.75
N GLU A 777 52.35 -23.93 50.94
CA GLU A 777 53.09 -24.97 51.66
C GLU A 777 54.35 -25.40 50.90
N ALA A 778 54.30 -25.44 49.56
CA ALA A 778 55.47 -25.74 48.75
C ALA A 778 56.59 -24.70 48.98
N ALA A 779 56.26 -23.41 48.99
CA ALA A 779 57.23 -22.33 49.22
C ALA A 779 57.94 -22.47 50.58
N GLN A 780 57.19 -22.76 51.65
CA GLN A 780 57.76 -23.00 52.98
C GLN A 780 58.69 -24.23 53.00
N VAL A 781 58.29 -25.32 52.35
CA VAL A 781 59.12 -26.53 52.25
C VAL A 781 60.44 -26.22 51.53
N TYR A 782 60.43 -25.46 50.43
CA TYR A 782 61.64 -25.05 49.73
C TYR A 782 62.54 -24.11 50.56
N SER A 783 61.94 -23.21 51.35
CA SER A 783 62.67 -22.36 52.30
C SER A 783 63.39 -23.18 53.38
N ASP A 784 62.70 -24.16 53.97
CA ASP A 784 63.29 -25.03 54.99
C ASP A 784 64.37 -25.95 54.41
N ILE A 785 64.21 -26.41 53.17
CA ILE A 785 65.25 -27.15 52.45
C ILE A 785 66.47 -26.25 52.24
N ALA A 786 66.28 -24.99 51.85
CA ALA A 786 67.38 -24.03 51.71
C ALA A 786 68.12 -23.85 53.04
N LYS A 787 67.41 -23.68 54.17
CA LYS A 787 68.02 -23.58 55.52
C LYS A 787 68.89 -24.81 55.82
N LYS A 788 68.37 -26.02 55.58
CA LYS A 788 69.11 -27.27 55.78
C LYS A 788 70.35 -27.34 54.88
N LEU A 789 70.22 -26.99 53.60
CA LEU A 789 71.35 -27.04 52.66
C LEU A 789 72.46 -26.03 53.02
N ILE A 790 72.09 -24.85 53.53
CA ILE A 790 73.03 -23.86 54.06
C ILE A 790 73.81 -24.42 55.24
N THR A 791 73.15 -25.09 56.20
CA THR A 791 73.86 -25.73 57.34
C THR A 791 74.89 -26.76 56.88
N THR A 792 74.63 -27.44 55.75
CA THR A 792 75.57 -28.38 55.12
C THR A 792 76.59 -27.74 54.17
N LYS A 793 76.66 -26.41 54.12
CA LYS A 793 77.54 -25.59 53.26
C LYS A 793 77.37 -25.82 51.74
N LYS A 794 76.22 -26.36 51.30
CA LYS A 794 75.88 -26.54 49.88
C LYS A 794 75.15 -25.30 49.34
N PHE A 795 75.87 -24.18 49.30
CA PHE A 795 75.27 -22.85 49.11
C PHE A 795 74.58 -22.67 47.76
N GLU A 796 75.13 -23.20 46.66
CA GLU A 796 74.52 -23.05 45.33
C GLU A 796 73.17 -23.77 45.22
N LEU A 797 73.07 -24.98 45.81
CA LEU A 797 71.81 -25.75 45.85
C LEU A 797 70.77 -25.13 46.77
N ALA A 798 71.23 -24.54 47.89
CA ALA A 798 70.36 -23.76 48.76
C ALA A 798 69.84 -22.51 48.04
N GLY A 799 70.69 -21.84 47.26
CA GLY A 799 70.33 -20.66 46.49
C GLY A 799 69.25 -21.00 45.46
N ILE A 800 69.38 -22.12 44.74
CA ILE A 800 68.36 -22.59 43.78
C ILE A 800 67.04 -22.90 44.51
N SER A 801 67.10 -23.52 45.69
CA SER A 801 65.89 -23.84 46.46
C SER A 801 65.17 -22.56 46.94
N THR A 802 65.94 -21.54 47.33
CA THR A 802 65.42 -20.22 47.69
C THR A 802 64.79 -19.52 46.47
N ALA A 803 65.42 -19.63 45.30
CA ALA A 803 64.88 -19.11 44.04
C ALA A 803 63.54 -19.74 43.66
N VAL A 804 63.38 -21.04 43.87
CA VAL A 804 62.09 -21.74 43.64
C VAL A 804 61.02 -21.23 44.60
N ALA A 805 61.33 -21.07 45.90
CA ALA A 805 60.41 -20.48 46.87
C ALA A 805 59.99 -19.05 46.45
N SER A 806 60.94 -18.22 46.01
CA SER A 806 60.68 -16.87 45.52
C SER A 806 59.76 -16.85 44.29
N LEU A 807 59.96 -17.74 43.31
CA LEU A 807 59.07 -17.84 42.14
C LEU A 807 57.64 -18.21 42.55
N ILE A 808 57.48 -19.08 43.56
CA ILE A 808 56.16 -19.45 44.07
C ILE A 808 55.48 -18.26 44.77
N TYR A 809 56.19 -17.52 45.63
CA TYR A 809 55.65 -16.32 46.27
C TYR A 809 55.27 -15.22 45.27
N LEU A 810 56.02 -15.09 44.16
CA LEU A 810 55.65 -14.19 43.07
C LEU A 810 54.35 -14.58 42.39
N ILE A 811 54.09 -15.88 42.16
CA ILE A 811 52.81 -16.37 41.61
C ILE A 811 51.65 -16.08 42.59
N LEU A 812 51.89 -16.24 43.88
CA LEU A 812 50.92 -15.96 44.94
C LEU A 812 50.69 -14.46 45.19
N LYS A 813 51.52 -13.59 44.59
CA LYS A 813 51.53 -12.13 44.75
C LYS A 813 51.90 -11.66 46.17
N GLU A 814 52.70 -12.43 46.90
CA GLU A 814 53.11 -12.17 48.28
C GLU A 814 54.59 -11.74 48.35
N ILE A 815 54.93 -10.58 47.77
CA ILE A 815 56.32 -10.11 47.59
C ILE A 815 57.02 -9.87 48.95
N ASP A 816 56.30 -9.32 49.93
CA ASP A 816 56.82 -8.99 51.27
C ASP A 816 57.37 -10.23 52.01
N LEU A 817 56.87 -11.43 51.69
CA LEU A 817 57.36 -12.68 52.31
C LEU A 817 58.74 -13.08 51.78
N ILE A 818 59.09 -12.69 50.55
CA ILE A 818 60.40 -13.00 49.96
C ILE A 818 61.50 -12.23 50.69
N GLU A 819 61.28 -10.94 50.96
CA GLU A 819 62.22 -10.09 51.70
C GLU A 819 62.40 -10.60 53.14
N LYS A 820 61.29 -10.94 53.83
CA LYS A 820 61.34 -11.54 55.18
C LYS A 820 62.08 -12.87 55.21
N GLU A 821 61.91 -13.73 54.23
CA GLU A 821 62.64 -15.00 54.18
C GLU A 821 64.14 -14.77 53.97
N LEU A 822 64.55 -13.89 53.04
CA LEU A 822 65.94 -13.53 52.82
C LEU A 822 66.59 -12.93 54.07
N GLU A 823 65.89 -12.06 54.80
CA GLU A 823 66.32 -11.54 56.11
C GLU A 823 66.46 -12.64 57.17
N SER A 824 65.56 -13.63 57.17
CA SER A 824 65.67 -14.78 58.09
C SER A 824 66.92 -15.63 57.83
N PHE A 825 67.39 -15.71 56.58
CA PHE A 825 68.66 -16.35 56.23
C PHE A 825 69.87 -15.49 56.62
N ILE A 826 69.74 -14.16 56.57
CA ILE A 826 70.78 -13.22 57.02
C ILE A 826 71.10 -13.41 58.51
N PHE A 827 70.08 -13.58 59.35
CA PHE A 827 70.24 -13.67 60.80
C PHE A 827 70.85 -15.02 61.24
N ASN A 828 70.55 -16.10 60.52
CA ASN A 828 70.93 -17.46 60.90
C ASN A 828 72.31 -17.92 60.39
N VAL A 829 72.98 -17.15 59.52
CA VAL A 829 74.21 -17.57 58.82
C VAL A 829 75.33 -16.57 59.09
N SER A 830 75.80 -16.44 60.33
CA SER A 830 76.73 -15.36 60.71
C SER A 830 78.14 -15.47 60.07
N ASN A 831 78.67 -16.68 59.85
CA ASN A 831 80.05 -16.87 59.37
C ASN A 831 80.20 -17.26 57.88
N SER A 832 79.16 -17.79 57.23
CA SER A 832 79.18 -18.17 55.81
C SER A 832 78.20 -17.38 54.95
N LYS A 833 77.65 -16.29 55.51
CA LYS A 833 76.70 -15.36 54.88
C LYS A 833 77.19 -14.96 53.49
N LYS A 834 78.45 -14.54 53.44
CA LYS A 834 79.03 -13.92 52.25
C LYS A 834 79.02 -14.87 51.05
N ILE A 835 79.35 -16.15 51.25
CA ILE A 835 79.38 -17.14 50.18
C ILE A 835 77.98 -17.44 49.64
N PHE A 836 76.97 -17.55 50.52
CA PHE A 836 75.59 -17.82 50.13
C PHE A 836 74.96 -16.65 49.35
N PHE A 837 75.10 -15.42 49.85
CA PHE A 837 74.58 -14.23 49.15
C PHE A 837 75.38 -13.90 47.87
N GLU A 838 76.58 -14.46 47.71
CA GLU A 838 77.34 -14.37 46.47
C GLU A 838 76.93 -15.40 45.39
N THR A 839 76.09 -16.39 45.72
CA THR A 839 75.61 -17.37 44.74
C THR A 839 74.74 -16.72 43.67
N PHE A 840 74.79 -17.26 42.45
CA PHE A 840 74.07 -16.71 41.31
C PHE A 840 72.53 -16.64 41.54
N PRO A 841 71.87 -17.68 42.07
CA PRO A 841 70.43 -17.64 42.32
C PRO A 841 70.00 -16.53 43.28
N ILE A 842 70.74 -16.29 44.37
CA ILE A 842 70.40 -15.26 45.36
C ILE A 842 70.62 -13.86 44.81
N LYS A 843 71.71 -13.65 44.06
CA LYS A 843 71.94 -12.39 43.35
C LYS A 843 70.81 -12.07 42.36
N LEU A 844 70.30 -13.10 41.67
CA LEU A 844 69.20 -12.95 40.72
C LEU A 844 67.86 -12.62 41.40
N ILE A 845 67.55 -13.24 42.56
CA ILE A 845 66.37 -12.89 43.37
C ILE A 845 66.43 -11.44 43.85
N ASN A 846 67.56 -11.03 44.43
CA ASN A 846 67.75 -9.67 44.94
C ASN A 846 67.59 -8.63 43.83
N TYR A 847 68.17 -8.85 42.65
CA TYR A 847 67.98 -7.96 41.51
C TYR A 847 66.51 -7.87 41.10
N THR A 848 65.81 -9.00 41.07
CA THR A 848 64.38 -9.04 40.69
C THR A 848 63.52 -8.26 41.69
N LEU A 849 63.77 -8.37 43.00
CA LEU A 849 63.08 -7.59 44.03
C LEU A 849 63.35 -6.09 43.92
N ILE A 850 64.61 -5.68 43.70
CA ILE A 850 64.97 -4.26 43.53
C ILE A 850 64.21 -3.68 42.32
N MET A 851 64.11 -4.42 41.21
CA MET A 851 63.38 -3.97 40.03
C MET A 851 61.85 -3.95 40.23
N ILE A 852 61.30 -4.88 41.01
CA ILE A 852 59.88 -4.89 41.42
C ILE A 852 59.55 -3.67 42.28
N ASN A 853 60.36 -3.37 43.30
CA ASN A 853 60.19 -2.19 44.15
C ASN A 853 60.37 -0.88 43.37
N ALA A 854 61.26 -0.88 42.36
CA ALA A 854 61.46 0.25 41.45
C ALA A 854 60.39 0.37 40.34
N LYS A 855 59.39 -0.52 40.29
CA LYS A 855 58.27 -0.53 39.32
C LYS A 855 58.70 -0.58 37.84
N ARG A 856 59.76 -1.33 37.51
CA ARG A 856 60.38 -1.39 36.17
C ARG A 856 60.02 -2.67 35.40
N SER A 857 58.90 -2.66 34.66
CA SER A 857 58.32 -3.86 34.05
C SER A 857 59.18 -4.60 33.01
N GLU A 858 59.99 -3.89 32.22
CA GLU A 858 60.83 -4.53 31.19
C GLU A 858 62.07 -5.24 31.77
N GLN A 859 62.69 -4.63 32.79
CA GLN A 859 63.83 -5.20 33.50
C GLN A 859 63.40 -6.41 34.34
N ILE A 860 62.20 -6.40 34.92
CA ILE A 860 61.63 -7.57 35.62
C ILE A 860 61.45 -8.76 34.67
N LYS A 861 60.87 -8.53 33.48
CA LYS A 861 60.74 -9.58 32.45
C LYS A 861 62.11 -10.13 32.01
N SER A 862 63.10 -9.25 31.85
CA SER A 862 64.46 -9.64 31.48
C SER A 862 65.16 -10.46 32.58
N ALA A 863 64.96 -10.11 33.85
CA ALA A 863 65.50 -10.85 34.99
C ALA A 863 64.83 -12.24 35.16
N LEU A 864 63.51 -12.33 35.01
CA LEU A 864 62.78 -13.61 35.09
C LEU A 864 63.25 -14.61 34.03
N LYS A 865 63.57 -14.15 32.81
CA LYS A 865 64.14 -15.03 31.77
C LYS A 865 65.47 -15.69 32.18
N LEU A 866 66.27 -15.06 33.04
CA LEU A 866 67.54 -15.62 33.50
C LEU A 866 67.38 -16.77 34.52
N PHE A 867 66.20 -16.93 35.14
CA PHE A 867 65.92 -18.07 36.03
C PHE A 867 65.88 -19.41 35.27
N ASP A 868 65.64 -19.40 33.94
CA ASP A 868 65.59 -20.61 33.12
C ASP A 868 66.95 -21.33 33.06
N VAL A 869 68.01 -20.64 33.46
CA VAL A 869 69.37 -21.18 33.48
C VAL A 869 69.69 -21.93 34.79
N LEU A 870 68.82 -21.84 35.79
CA LEU A 870 68.95 -22.58 37.03
C LEU A 870 68.62 -24.06 36.83
N ALA A 871 69.21 -24.92 37.66
CA ALA A 871 69.01 -26.36 37.62
C ALA A 871 67.65 -26.78 38.21
N LEU A 872 66.55 -26.37 37.56
CA LEU A 872 65.17 -26.61 37.98
C LEU A 872 64.67 -28.01 37.60
N PHE A 873 63.84 -28.61 38.44
CA PHE A 873 63.07 -29.80 38.06
C PHE A 873 61.96 -29.44 37.06
N PRO A 874 61.46 -30.39 36.25
CA PRO A 874 60.40 -30.13 35.27
C PRO A 874 59.17 -29.44 35.89
N GLU A 875 58.77 -29.85 37.09
CA GLU A 875 57.63 -29.29 37.81
C GLU A 875 57.90 -27.86 38.30
N GLU A 876 59.16 -27.53 38.63
CA GLU A 876 59.56 -26.17 39.02
C GLU A 876 59.66 -25.25 37.80
N ARG A 877 60.02 -25.78 36.63
CA ARG A 877 60.11 -25.00 35.38
C ARG A 877 58.74 -24.51 34.91
N LEU A 878 57.69 -25.29 35.14
CA LEU A 878 56.30 -24.87 34.90
C LEU A 878 55.90 -23.61 35.68
N LEU A 879 56.46 -23.38 36.88
CA LEU A 879 56.21 -22.15 37.65
C LEU A 879 56.80 -20.93 36.92
N LEU A 880 58.00 -21.06 36.36
CA LEU A 880 58.64 -20.01 35.60
C LEU A 880 57.88 -19.71 34.29
N GLU A 881 57.44 -20.75 33.58
CA GLU A 881 56.63 -20.61 32.37
C GLU A 881 55.28 -19.94 32.65
N THR A 882 54.65 -20.24 33.79
CA THR A 882 53.41 -19.59 34.24
C THR A 882 53.59 -18.08 34.43
N LEU A 883 54.75 -17.63 34.90
CA LEU A 883 55.08 -16.21 35.04
C LEU A 883 55.44 -15.54 33.70
N LEU A 884 55.93 -16.30 32.72
CA LEU A 884 56.39 -15.78 31.42
C LEU A 884 55.35 -15.85 30.28
N GLY A 885 54.32 -16.70 30.36
CA GLY A 885 53.33 -16.90 29.29
C GLY A 885 52.37 -15.72 29.05
N ASP A 886 51.79 -15.61 27.85
CA ASP A 886 51.03 -14.44 27.34
C ASP A 886 49.79 -14.01 28.17
N ASN A 887 49.35 -14.82 29.13
CA ASN A 887 48.26 -14.51 30.08
C ASN A 887 48.74 -14.07 31.48
N SER A 888 50.05 -13.83 31.70
CA SER A 888 50.54 -13.28 32.96
C SER A 888 50.37 -11.75 32.98
N ASP A 889 49.29 -11.28 33.61
CA ASP A 889 49.03 -9.86 33.78
C ASP A 889 50.01 -9.28 34.81
N ILE A 890 51.25 -9.00 34.39
CA ILE A 890 52.35 -8.45 35.22
C ILE A 890 51.93 -7.10 35.84
N LYS A 891 50.97 -6.40 35.23
CA LYS A 891 50.35 -5.20 35.79
C LYS A 891 49.44 -5.52 36.99
N ALA A 892 48.82 -6.70 37.06
CA ALA A 892 47.99 -7.13 38.17
C ALA A 892 48.78 -7.62 39.40
N LEU A 893 50.11 -7.81 39.30
CA LEU A 893 50.99 -7.96 40.48
C LEU A 893 51.14 -6.63 41.25
N MET A 894 50.76 -5.51 40.63
CA MET A 894 50.94 -4.16 41.17
C MET A 894 49.67 -3.58 41.82
N GLN A 895 48.57 -4.34 41.95
CA GLN A 895 47.27 -3.80 42.44
C GLN A 895 46.57 -4.75 43.43
N LYS A 896 46.23 -4.23 44.63
CA LYS A 896 45.35 -4.88 45.63
C LYS A 896 43.90 -4.95 45.08
N LYS A 897 43.27 -6.15 45.08
CA LYS A 897 41.89 -6.45 44.62
C LYS A 897 40.82 -5.74 45.52
N THR A 898 39.59 -5.39 45.08
CA THR A 898 38.57 -6.17 44.34
C THR A 898 37.44 -5.32 43.70
N THR A 899 37.29 -5.42 42.36
CA THR A 899 36.13 -5.79 41.49
C THR A 899 34.76 -5.08 41.48
N ARG A 900 34.39 -4.59 40.29
CA ARG A 900 33.01 -4.38 39.74
C ARG A 900 32.71 -5.44 38.67
N THR A 901 31.48 -5.95 38.66
CA THR A 901 30.89 -6.93 37.71
C THR A 901 30.48 -6.27 36.38
N GLN A 902 30.68 -7.01 35.28
CA GLN A 902 30.31 -6.65 33.90
C GLN A 902 28.88 -7.11 33.56
N GLU A 903 28.19 -6.33 32.71
CA GLU A 903 26.89 -6.66 32.12
C GLU A 903 26.99 -7.68 30.97
N THR A 904 25.96 -8.52 30.86
CA THR A 904 25.84 -9.69 29.98
C THR A 904 25.37 -9.35 28.55
N VAL A 905 25.95 -10.03 27.55
CA VAL A 905 25.56 -10.04 26.13
C VAL A 905 24.18 -10.69 25.93
N LYS A 906 23.23 -9.99 25.27
CA LYS A 906 21.88 -10.52 24.92
C LYS A 906 21.94 -11.48 23.72
N LYS A 907 21.26 -12.64 23.82
CA LYS A 907 21.08 -13.67 22.77
C LYS A 907 19.97 -13.30 21.77
N ILE A 908 20.01 -13.84 20.56
CA ILE A 908 18.96 -13.72 19.51
C ILE A 908 17.63 -14.32 20.00
N PRO A 909 16.46 -13.69 19.78
CA PRO A 909 15.15 -14.23 20.18
C PRO A 909 14.79 -15.48 19.38
N SER A 910 14.32 -16.55 20.03
CA SER A 910 14.01 -17.85 19.39
C SER A 910 12.57 -17.98 18.87
N ASN A 911 11.78 -16.91 18.91
CA ASN A 911 10.33 -16.93 18.67
C ASN A 911 9.87 -16.16 17.41
N TYR A 912 10.80 -15.62 16.61
CA TYR A 912 10.46 -14.83 15.42
C TYR A 912 9.84 -15.68 14.31
N ASP A 913 10.27 -16.94 14.15
CA ASP A 913 9.73 -17.89 13.17
C ASP A 913 8.22 -18.11 13.36
N LEU A 914 7.78 -18.29 14.61
CA LEU A 914 6.36 -18.45 14.96
C LEU A 914 5.54 -17.18 14.67
N MET A 915 6.15 -16.00 14.73
CA MET A 915 5.48 -14.74 14.36
C MET A 915 5.36 -14.63 12.84
N ILE A 916 6.38 -15.04 12.08
CA ILE A 916 6.33 -15.09 10.61
C ILE A 916 5.22 -16.05 10.16
N GLU A 917 5.08 -17.23 10.78
CA GLU A 917 4.04 -18.20 10.43
C GLU A 917 2.63 -17.64 10.58
N LYS A 918 2.38 -16.81 11.60
CA LYS A 918 1.08 -16.22 11.90
C LYS A 918 0.64 -15.10 10.95
N LEU A 919 1.55 -14.51 10.18
CA LEU A 919 1.19 -13.52 9.16
C LEU A 919 0.34 -14.18 8.06
N VAL A 920 -0.84 -13.61 7.78
CA VAL A 920 -1.81 -14.11 6.79
C VAL A 920 -1.95 -13.12 5.64
N TYR A 921 -1.61 -13.57 4.43
CA TYR A 921 -1.84 -12.81 3.20
C TYR A 921 -3.31 -12.93 2.74
N ASN A 922 -3.95 -11.80 2.44
CA ASN A 922 -5.30 -11.78 1.88
C ASN A 922 -5.35 -11.01 0.53
N PRO A 923 -5.56 -11.70 -0.61
CA PRO A 923 -5.54 -11.06 -1.93
C PRO A 923 -6.65 -10.01 -2.10
N ASN A 924 -7.79 -10.15 -1.41
CA ASN A 924 -8.88 -9.18 -1.46
C ASN A 924 -8.54 -7.86 -0.75
N LEU A 925 -7.67 -7.90 0.27
CA LEU A 925 -7.19 -6.70 0.93
C LEU A 925 -6.14 -5.97 0.08
N LYS A 926 -5.32 -6.71 -0.68
CA LYS A 926 -4.39 -6.10 -1.66
C LYS A 926 -5.13 -5.39 -2.79
N SER A 927 -6.17 -5.99 -3.35
CA SER A 927 -6.99 -5.33 -4.39
C SER A 927 -7.71 -4.09 -3.82
N LYS A 928 -8.23 -4.16 -2.59
CA LYS A 928 -8.82 -3.01 -1.90
C LYS A 928 -7.79 -1.90 -1.64
N ARG A 929 -6.57 -2.21 -1.21
CA ARG A 929 -5.49 -1.22 -1.04
C ARG A 929 -5.15 -0.53 -2.36
N LYS A 930 -5.06 -1.28 -3.47
CA LYS A 930 -4.83 -0.71 -4.82
C LYS A 930 -5.92 0.30 -5.22
N THR A 931 -7.19 0.05 -4.92
CA THR A 931 -8.26 1.03 -5.21
C THR A 931 -8.15 2.33 -4.39
N LEU A 932 -7.41 2.29 -3.28
CA LEU A 932 -7.22 3.42 -2.36
C LEU A 932 -5.84 4.10 -2.52
N GLU A 933 -4.98 3.58 -3.41
CA GLU A 933 -3.59 4.01 -3.65
C GLU A 933 -3.47 5.52 -3.82
N ASN A 934 -4.13 6.08 -4.84
CA ASN A 934 -4.07 7.50 -5.17
C ASN A 934 -4.56 8.42 -4.04
N LYS A 935 -5.40 7.90 -3.14
CA LYS A 935 -6.04 8.70 -2.11
C LYS A 935 -5.16 8.87 -0.86
N TYR A 936 -4.49 7.81 -0.43
CA TYR A 936 -3.72 7.83 0.82
C TYR A 936 -2.21 7.70 0.63
N TRP A 937 -1.75 7.13 -0.48
CA TRP A 937 -0.33 6.83 -0.71
C TRP A 937 0.23 7.39 -2.03
N GLY A 938 -0.57 8.17 -2.78
CA GLY A 938 -0.12 8.79 -4.03
C GLY A 938 1.07 9.76 -3.83
N GLU A 939 1.10 10.49 -2.73
CA GLU A 939 2.26 11.33 -2.35
C GLU A 939 3.46 10.47 -1.95
N CYS A 940 3.24 9.39 -1.19
CA CYS A 940 4.29 8.44 -0.82
C CYS A 940 4.98 7.84 -2.06
N GLN A 941 4.21 7.47 -3.09
CA GLN A 941 4.73 6.97 -4.36
C GLN A 941 5.60 8.01 -5.07
N SER A 942 5.16 9.28 -5.08
CA SER A 942 5.94 10.37 -5.65
C SER A 942 7.25 10.58 -4.89
N TYR A 943 7.23 10.62 -3.56
CA TYR A 943 8.43 10.78 -2.74
C TYR A 943 9.41 9.62 -2.90
N LEU A 944 8.92 8.37 -2.95
CA LEU A 944 9.75 7.19 -3.21
C LEU A 944 10.37 7.21 -4.61
N TYR A 945 9.64 7.66 -5.62
CA TYR A 945 10.17 7.83 -6.97
C TYR A 945 11.30 8.87 -7.03
N HIS A 946 11.21 9.95 -6.23
CA HIS A 946 12.24 10.98 -6.13
C HIS A 946 13.34 10.67 -5.08
N GLN A 947 13.36 9.45 -4.52
CA GLN A 947 14.28 9.03 -3.44
C GLN A 947 14.22 9.91 -2.16
N GLN A 948 13.11 10.62 -1.96
CA GLN A 948 12.84 11.44 -0.76
C GLN A 948 12.28 10.55 0.35
N TYR A 949 13.14 9.70 0.92
CA TYR A 949 12.71 8.64 1.84
C TYR A 949 12.19 9.16 3.20
N GLU A 950 12.64 10.35 3.64
CA GLU A 950 12.22 10.95 4.92
C GLU A 950 10.82 11.57 4.79
N GLU A 951 10.56 12.24 3.67
CA GLU A 951 9.26 12.77 3.27
C GLU A 951 8.27 11.63 2.98
N ALA A 952 8.71 10.54 2.34
CA ALA A 952 7.90 9.34 2.16
C ALA A 952 7.51 8.73 3.52
N SER A 953 8.46 8.60 4.46
CA SER A 953 8.20 8.06 5.79
C SER A 953 7.19 8.90 6.58
N THR A 954 7.35 10.23 6.57
CA THR A 954 6.40 11.14 7.24
C THR A 954 5.00 11.07 6.61
N SER A 955 4.92 11.04 5.28
CA SER A 955 3.65 10.88 4.56
C SER A 955 2.93 9.56 4.91
N TYR A 956 3.66 8.45 5.03
CA TYR A 956 3.08 7.19 5.53
C TYR A 956 2.55 7.29 6.96
N LEU A 957 3.28 7.99 7.84
CA LEU A 957 2.85 8.17 9.23
C LEU A 957 1.60 9.05 9.33
N ASP A 958 1.49 10.08 8.49
CA ASP A 958 0.35 11.00 8.46
C ASP A 958 -0.93 10.30 7.97
N ALA A 959 -0.81 9.40 6.98
CA ALA A 959 -1.95 8.63 6.45
C ALA A 959 -2.66 7.75 7.49
N ILE A 960 -1.95 7.33 8.55
CA ILE A 960 -2.46 6.40 9.57
C ILE A 960 -3.66 6.96 10.32
N ASN A 961 -3.68 8.26 10.63
CA ASN A 961 -4.79 8.87 11.36
C ASN A 961 -6.10 8.83 10.56
N GLU A 962 -6.03 9.01 9.24
CA GLU A 962 -7.19 8.89 8.35
C GLU A 962 -7.63 7.43 8.16
N LEU A 963 -6.68 6.50 8.03
CA LEU A 963 -6.94 5.07 7.88
C LEU A 963 -7.62 4.48 9.12
N ASN A 964 -7.15 4.85 10.32
CA ASN A 964 -7.76 4.44 11.58
C ASN A 964 -9.18 5.00 11.76
N LYS A 965 -9.42 6.27 11.41
CA LYS A 965 -10.77 6.88 11.45
C LYS A 965 -11.80 6.15 10.58
N ARG A 966 -11.37 5.39 9.57
CA ARG A 966 -12.23 4.67 8.63
C ARG A 966 -12.25 3.15 8.85
N ASN A 967 -11.77 2.66 10.00
CA ASN A 967 -11.68 1.23 10.34
C ASN A 967 -10.85 0.42 9.32
N LEU A 968 -9.74 0.99 8.82
CA LEU A 968 -8.81 0.33 7.88
C LEU A 968 -7.46 0.00 8.57
N GLU A 969 -7.52 -0.59 9.76
CA GLU A 969 -6.36 -0.79 10.65
C GLU A 969 -5.25 -1.65 10.04
N ILE A 970 -5.59 -2.66 9.24
CA ILE A 970 -4.61 -3.51 8.53
C ILE A 970 -3.71 -2.66 7.60
N PHE A 971 -4.27 -1.66 6.92
CA PHE A 971 -3.50 -0.78 6.05
C PHE A 971 -2.67 0.25 6.84
N SER A 972 -3.11 0.61 8.04
CA SER A 972 -2.32 1.39 8.98
C SER A 972 -1.07 0.62 9.41
N ILE A 973 -1.20 -0.69 9.70
CA ILE A 973 -0.06 -1.55 10.09
C ILE A 973 0.98 -1.62 8.97
N ASP A 974 0.55 -1.94 7.75
CA ASP A 974 1.43 -1.95 6.57
C ASP A 974 2.15 -0.59 6.37
N SER A 975 1.44 0.53 6.61
CA SER A 975 2.01 1.88 6.48
C SER A 975 3.05 2.18 7.56
N ILE A 976 2.85 1.68 8.80
CA ILE A 976 3.85 1.77 9.88
C ILE A 976 5.11 1.00 9.48
N VAL A 977 4.95 -0.23 9.00
CA VAL A 977 6.09 -1.06 8.55
C VAL A 977 6.88 -0.32 7.47
N MET A 978 6.21 0.20 6.44
CA MET A 978 6.89 0.95 5.37
C MET A 978 7.58 2.22 5.87
N ALA A 979 6.94 3.01 6.73
CA ALA A 979 7.52 4.25 7.25
C ALA A 979 8.85 4.01 7.98
N PHE A 980 8.95 2.98 8.81
CA PHE A 980 10.16 2.68 9.57
C PHE A 980 11.23 1.94 8.77
N LEU A 981 10.85 1.10 7.80
CA LEU A 981 11.81 0.55 6.84
C LEU A 981 12.47 1.65 5.99
N LEU A 982 11.73 2.69 5.63
CA LEU A 982 12.28 3.87 4.94
C LEU A 982 13.25 4.65 5.83
N LEU A 983 12.91 4.85 7.11
CA LEU A 983 13.81 5.52 8.05
C LEU A 983 15.11 4.75 8.29
N LEU A 984 15.08 3.41 8.30
CA LEU A 984 16.28 2.56 8.39
C LEU A 984 17.24 2.74 7.21
N LYS A 985 16.77 3.22 6.06
CA LYS A 985 17.62 3.51 4.90
C LYS A 985 18.43 4.81 5.06
N ILE A 986 17.97 5.73 5.91
CA ILE A 986 18.51 7.10 6.02
C ILE A 986 19.21 7.35 7.37
N ARG A 987 18.73 6.73 8.45
CA ARG A 987 19.17 7.01 9.83
C ARG A 987 19.80 5.77 10.47
N GLN A 988 20.64 6.01 11.49
CA GLN A 988 21.22 4.92 12.28
C GLN A 988 20.11 4.14 13.03
N PRO A 989 20.19 2.80 13.14
CA PRO A 989 19.15 1.99 13.75
C PRO A 989 18.81 2.38 15.19
N GLU A 990 19.77 2.87 15.96
CA GLU A 990 19.54 3.35 17.33
C GLU A 990 18.58 4.57 17.35
N ASP A 991 18.67 5.46 16.36
CA ASP A 991 17.81 6.64 16.26
C ASP A 991 16.44 6.30 15.67
N VAL A 992 16.40 5.36 14.72
CA VAL A 992 15.13 4.79 14.23
C VAL A 992 14.41 4.06 15.36
N TYR A 993 15.14 3.32 16.20
CA TYR A 993 14.59 2.61 17.35
C TYR A 993 13.96 3.55 18.37
N LYS A 994 14.64 4.65 18.72
CA LYS A 994 14.06 5.70 19.60
C LYS A 994 12.80 6.32 19.00
N THR A 995 12.81 6.57 17.69
CA THR A 995 11.67 7.15 16.97
C THR A 995 10.48 6.18 16.96
N PHE A 996 10.75 4.90 16.70
CA PHE A 996 9.79 3.80 16.73
C PHE A 996 9.20 3.60 18.13
N GLU A 997 10.04 3.56 19.17
CA GLU A 997 9.60 3.39 20.56
C GLU A 997 8.70 4.57 21.01
N LYS A 998 9.08 5.80 20.68
CA LYS A 998 8.26 6.99 20.93
C LYS A 998 6.92 6.92 20.21
N TYR A 999 6.92 6.49 18.95
CA TYR A 999 5.72 6.37 18.13
C TYR A 999 4.78 5.26 18.64
N ILE A 1000 5.30 4.07 18.91
CA ILE A 1000 4.52 2.95 19.47
C ILE A 1000 4.00 3.28 20.88
N TYR A 1001 4.76 4.01 21.70
CA TYR A 1001 4.26 4.50 22.99
C TYR A 1001 3.08 5.47 22.84
N GLN A 1002 3.11 6.36 21.84
CA GLN A 1002 1.97 7.23 21.52
C GLN A 1002 0.78 6.42 20.97
N LEU A 1003 1.04 5.46 20.08
CA LEU A 1003 0.02 4.65 19.44
C LEU A 1003 -0.67 3.71 20.43
N SER A 1004 0.08 3.12 21.38
CA SER A 1004 -0.47 2.26 22.45
C SER A 1004 -1.34 3.00 23.46
N LYS A 1005 -1.21 4.34 23.59
CA LYS A 1005 -2.17 5.16 24.35
C LYS A 1005 -3.51 5.34 23.64
N ASN A 1006 -3.50 5.38 22.31
CA ASN A 1006 -4.67 5.70 21.50
C ASN A 1006 -5.36 4.47 20.87
N ASN A 1007 -4.61 3.39 20.58
CA ASN A 1007 -5.10 2.13 19.98
C ASN A 1007 -4.23 0.94 20.44
N LYS A 1008 -4.65 0.26 21.52
CA LYS A 1008 -3.88 -0.84 22.15
C LYS A 1008 -3.70 -2.09 21.27
N GLU A 1009 -4.60 -2.32 20.32
CA GLU A 1009 -4.61 -3.55 19.51
C GLU A 1009 -3.54 -3.53 18.40
N ILE A 1010 -3.37 -2.40 17.69
CA ILE A 1010 -2.37 -2.22 16.63
C ILE A 1010 -0.93 -2.42 17.16
N SER A 1011 -0.64 -1.95 18.38
CA SER A 1011 0.71 -2.07 18.97
C SER A 1011 1.12 -3.52 19.31
N LYS A 1012 0.16 -4.45 19.31
CA LYS A 1012 0.40 -5.85 19.70
C LYS A 1012 0.45 -6.82 18.52
N THR A 1013 0.26 -6.37 17.28
CA THR A 1013 0.24 -7.28 16.14
C THR A 1013 1.62 -7.84 15.83
N GLU A 1014 1.65 -9.02 15.22
CA GLU A 1014 2.87 -9.74 14.86
C GLU A 1014 3.76 -8.92 13.91
N GLU A 1015 3.19 -8.13 12.99
CA GLU A 1015 3.93 -7.26 12.08
C GLU A 1015 4.77 -6.22 12.84
N ILE A 1016 4.18 -5.57 13.83
CA ILE A 1016 4.84 -4.52 14.63
C ILE A 1016 5.89 -5.14 15.57
N GLN A 1017 5.63 -6.34 16.11
CA GLN A 1017 6.62 -7.06 16.92
C GLN A 1017 7.81 -7.53 16.08
N LEU A 1018 7.57 -8.01 14.85
CA LEU A 1018 8.62 -8.37 13.90
C LEU A 1018 9.44 -7.15 13.48
N LEU A 1019 8.80 -5.99 13.31
CA LEU A 1019 9.48 -4.72 13.05
C LEU A 1019 10.36 -4.26 14.23
N ASP A 1020 9.90 -4.40 15.48
CA ASP A 1020 10.71 -4.13 16.69
C ASP A 1020 11.99 -4.99 16.70
N ILE A 1021 11.85 -6.29 16.41
CA ILE A 1021 12.98 -7.22 16.31
C ILE A 1021 13.93 -6.80 15.17
N LEU A 1022 13.38 -6.49 14.00
CA LEU A 1022 14.17 -6.09 12.82
C LEU A 1022 15.00 -4.83 13.08
N ILE A 1023 14.41 -3.78 13.67
CA ILE A 1023 15.13 -2.53 13.97
C ILE A 1023 16.24 -2.77 15.03
N ARG A 1024 15.96 -3.53 16.09
CA ARG A 1024 16.94 -3.80 17.17
C ARG A 1024 18.19 -4.56 16.67
N PHE A 1025 18.02 -5.41 15.66
CA PHE A 1025 19.08 -6.30 15.19
C PHE A 1025 19.66 -5.90 13.83
N TRP A 1026 19.19 -4.81 13.21
CA TRP A 1026 19.58 -4.35 11.85
C TRP A 1026 21.11 -4.33 11.61
N ASN A 1027 21.90 -3.84 12.58
CA ASN A 1027 23.36 -3.75 12.48
C ASN A 1027 24.12 -4.93 13.11
N LYS A 1028 23.44 -6.00 13.53
CA LYS A 1028 24.09 -7.16 14.17
C LYS A 1028 24.38 -8.24 13.14
N SER A 1029 25.66 -8.45 12.84
CA SER A 1029 26.13 -9.47 11.89
C SER A 1029 25.63 -10.90 12.18
N ILE A 1030 25.37 -11.21 13.46
CA ILE A 1030 24.87 -12.52 13.90
C ILE A 1030 23.40 -12.75 13.49
N ALA A 1031 22.64 -11.68 13.20
CA ALA A 1031 21.20 -11.74 12.94
C ALA A 1031 20.82 -11.62 11.45
N ILE A 1032 21.80 -11.62 10.53
CA ILE A 1032 21.58 -11.42 9.07
C ILE A 1032 20.52 -12.36 8.51
N TYR A 1033 20.53 -13.63 8.90
CA TYR A 1033 19.58 -14.63 8.41
C TYR A 1033 18.14 -14.33 8.87
N MET A 1034 17.96 -14.07 10.16
CA MET A 1034 16.66 -13.66 10.74
C MET A 1034 16.13 -12.39 10.06
N LEU A 1035 16.97 -11.37 9.86
CA LEU A 1035 16.56 -10.13 9.19
C LEU A 1035 16.06 -10.41 7.76
N LYS A 1036 16.73 -11.31 7.03
CA LYS A 1036 16.32 -11.72 5.68
C LYS A 1036 14.96 -12.42 5.70
N GLU A 1037 14.74 -13.35 6.63
CA GLU A 1037 13.47 -14.07 6.75
C GLU A 1037 12.30 -13.12 7.08
N ILE A 1038 12.51 -12.15 7.97
CA ILE A 1038 11.49 -11.15 8.31
C ILE A 1038 11.16 -10.27 7.10
N LEU A 1039 12.17 -9.80 6.34
CA LEU A 1039 11.94 -8.96 5.15
C LEU A 1039 11.23 -9.73 4.04
N ILE A 1040 11.58 -11.00 3.82
CA ILE A 1040 10.87 -11.88 2.87
C ILE A 1040 9.41 -12.07 3.31
N ALA A 1041 9.18 -12.31 4.61
CA ALA A 1041 7.84 -12.42 5.14
C ALA A 1041 7.02 -11.14 4.92
N PHE A 1042 7.62 -9.95 5.10
CA PHE A 1042 6.96 -8.69 4.81
C PHE A 1042 6.63 -8.51 3.32
N GLU A 1043 7.53 -8.89 2.42
CA GLU A 1043 7.29 -8.76 0.97
C GLU A 1043 6.15 -9.66 0.48
N ILE A 1044 6.08 -10.90 0.98
CA ILE A 1044 5.12 -11.90 0.52
C ILE A 1044 3.78 -11.77 1.26
N LYS A 1045 3.79 -11.46 2.56
CA LYS A 1045 2.62 -11.61 3.43
C LYS A 1045 1.89 -10.31 3.75
N LEU A 1046 2.53 -9.14 3.61
CA LEU A 1046 1.83 -7.85 3.78
C LEU A 1046 1.09 -7.45 2.50
N HIS A 1047 0.13 -6.55 2.62
CA HIS A 1047 -0.73 -6.14 1.50
C HIS A 1047 -0.11 -5.02 0.67
N LEU A 1048 1.20 -5.09 0.41
CA LEU A 1048 1.98 -4.02 -0.22
C LEU A 1048 1.59 -3.78 -1.69
N LEU A 1049 1.69 -2.52 -2.11
CA LEU A 1049 1.62 -2.05 -3.49
C LEU A 1049 2.88 -2.48 -4.25
N ASP A 1050 2.78 -2.58 -5.57
CA ASP A 1050 3.83 -3.22 -6.38
C ASP A 1050 5.19 -2.50 -6.26
N TRP A 1051 5.17 -1.16 -6.10
CA TRP A 1051 6.38 -0.36 -5.88
C TRP A 1051 6.91 -0.42 -4.43
N GLU A 1052 6.05 -0.67 -3.43
CA GLU A 1052 6.47 -0.96 -2.04
C GLU A 1052 7.20 -2.31 -1.97
N SER A 1053 6.66 -3.35 -2.62
CA SER A 1053 7.30 -4.66 -2.73
C SER A 1053 8.67 -4.57 -3.44
N SER A 1054 8.78 -3.76 -4.50
CA SER A 1054 10.05 -3.52 -5.19
C SER A 1054 11.11 -2.91 -4.27
N PHE A 1055 10.72 -1.99 -3.38
CA PHE A 1055 11.62 -1.38 -2.41
C PHE A 1055 12.16 -2.41 -1.40
N ILE A 1056 11.30 -3.30 -0.89
CA ILE A 1056 11.72 -4.35 0.06
C ILE A 1056 12.67 -5.34 -0.62
N LYS A 1057 12.42 -5.73 -1.88
CA LYS A 1057 13.34 -6.59 -2.65
C LYS A 1057 14.76 -5.99 -2.75
N HIS A 1058 14.87 -4.69 -2.96
CA HIS A 1058 16.16 -3.98 -2.97
C HIS A 1058 16.82 -3.93 -1.58
N LEU A 1059 16.04 -3.87 -0.50
CA LEU A 1059 16.57 -3.95 0.87
C LEU A 1059 17.12 -5.35 1.19
N ILE A 1060 16.54 -6.41 0.64
CA ILE A 1060 17.02 -7.78 0.83
C ILE A 1060 18.37 -7.98 0.14
N SER A 1061 18.57 -7.45 -1.07
CA SER A 1061 19.82 -7.61 -1.83
C SER A 1061 21.00 -6.85 -1.22
N SER A 1062 20.76 -5.69 -0.59
CA SER A 1062 21.83 -4.89 0.03
C SER A 1062 22.46 -5.55 1.27
N ILE A 1063 21.77 -6.50 1.90
CA ILE A 1063 22.26 -7.25 3.07
C ILE A 1063 23.31 -8.32 2.67
N GLU A 1064 23.44 -8.67 1.38
CA GLU A 1064 24.35 -9.75 0.90
C GLU A 1064 25.83 -9.33 0.71
N GLY A 1065 26.16 -8.03 0.74
CA GLY A 1065 27.46 -7.50 0.28
C GLY A 1065 28.71 -7.64 1.16
N LYS A 1066 28.80 -8.57 2.13
CA LYS A 1066 30.03 -8.74 2.96
C LYS A 1066 30.46 -10.21 3.16
N LYS A 1067 31.21 -10.77 2.20
CA LYS A 1067 32.18 -11.89 2.39
C LYS A 1067 33.41 -11.72 1.47
N GLN A 1068 34.55 -12.26 1.95
CA GLN A 1068 35.96 -12.00 1.63
C GLN A 1068 36.49 -12.34 0.21
N PRO A 1069 37.70 -11.84 -0.14
CA PRO A 1069 38.30 -11.79 -1.50
C PRO A 1069 39.41 -12.82 -1.76
N GLU A 1070 39.66 -13.12 -3.04
CA GLU A 1070 40.90 -13.63 -3.69
C GLU A 1070 40.63 -13.52 -5.21
N SER A 1071 41.43 -12.95 -6.11
CA SER A 1071 42.86 -12.66 -6.15
C SER A 1071 43.16 -11.54 -7.19
N ASP A 1072 44.18 -10.74 -6.85
CA ASP A 1072 45.09 -9.97 -7.72
C ASP A 1072 44.67 -8.62 -8.36
N ARG A 1073 45.10 -7.56 -7.63
CA ARG A 1073 45.95 -6.40 -8.02
C ARG A 1073 45.50 -5.58 -9.25
N GLU A 1074 45.51 -4.25 -9.29
CA GLU A 1074 46.06 -3.09 -8.56
C GLU A 1074 45.46 -1.89 -9.35
N GLN A 1075 44.97 -0.76 -8.84
CA GLN A 1075 45.63 0.27 -8.03
C GLN A 1075 44.59 1.36 -7.65
N ILE A 1076 44.93 2.08 -6.60
CA ILE A 1076 44.12 3.04 -5.83
C ILE A 1076 43.96 4.39 -6.54
N SER A 1077 42.77 5.00 -6.42
CA SER A 1077 42.56 6.46 -6.26
C SER A 1077 41.15 6.72 -5.67
N GLN A 1078 41.07 7.33 -4.48
CA GLN A 1078 39.83 7.93 -3.91
C GLN A 1078 39.63 9.35 -4.50
N PRO A 1079 38.52 10.09 -4.26
CA PRO A 1079 37.12 9.75 -4.02
C PRO A 1079 36.16 10.63 -4.87
N GLU A 1080 35.32 10.07 -5.74
CA GLU A 1080 34.22 10.84 -6.36
C GLU A 1080 32.93 10.02 -6.34
N SER A 1081 31.86 10.68 -5.90
CA SER A 1081 30.44 10.31 -6.00
C SER A 1081 30.13 8.90 -6.53
N ILE A 1082 29.54 8.04 -5.70
CA ILE A 1082 28.85 6.84 -6.18
C ILE A 1082 27.67 7.33 -7.03
N SER A 1083 27.90 7.42 -8.34
CA SER A 1083 26.85 7.29 -9.32
C SER A 1083 26.39 5.84 -9.27
N GLU A 1084 25.11 5.61 -8.98
CA GLU A 1084 24.46 4.36 -9.37
C GLU A 1084 24.74 4.18 -10.87
N SER A 1085 25.38 3.08 -11.25
CA SER A 1085 25.56 2.80 -12.67
C SER A 1085 24.18 2.71 -13.30
N ALA A 1086 23.98 3.38 -14.43
CA ALA A 1086 22.75 3.29 -15.24
C ALA A 1086 22.35 1.82 -15.56
N ASP A 1087 23.32 0.92 -15.40
CA ASP A 1087 23.31 -0.52 -15.59
C ASP A 1087 22.34 -1.28 -14.66
N ASP A 1088 22.26 -0.92 -13.38
CA ASP A 1088 21.34 -1.58 -12.43
C ASP A 1088 19.90 -1.03 -12.56
N PHE A 1089 19.77 0.23 -12.98
CA PHE A 1089 18.47 0.86 -13.22
C PHE A 1089 17.74 0.24 -14.42
N LEU A 1090 18.42 0.05 -15.55
CA LEU A 1090 17.80 -0.50 -16.77
C LEU A 1090 17.38 -1.97 -16.57
N LYS A 1091 18.18 -2.80 -15.88
CA LYS A 1091 17.81 -4.20 -15.58
C LYS A 1091 16.58 -4.31 -14.70
N ASN A 1092 16.45 -3.46 -13.69
CA ASN A 1092 15.26 -3.42 -12.84
C ASN A 1092 14.01 -2.98 -13.62
N GLN A 1093 14.15 -2.06 -14.59
CA GLN A 1093 13.05 -1.66 -15.48
C GLN A 1093 12.61 -2.79 -16.42
N VAL A 1094 13.55 -3.57 -16.97
CA VAL A 1094 13.22 -4.76 -17.79
C VAL A 1094 12.37 -5.75 -16.99
N LEU A 1095 12.78 -6.05 -15.75
CA LEU A 1095 12.09 -7.01 -14.90
C LEU A 1095 10.62 -6.60 -14.66
N LEU A 1096 10.38 -5.30 -14.41
CA LEU A 1096 9.04 -4.74 -14.25
C LEU A 1096 8.20 -4.82 -15.54
N LEU A 1097 8.82 -4.58 -16.70
CA LEU A 1097 8.13 -4.71 -17.99
C LEU A 1097 7.77 -6.18 -18.31
N VAL A 1098 8.62 -7.14 -17.96
CA VAL A 1098 8.32 -8.57 -18.13
C VAL A 1098 7.16 -9.02 -17.22
N GLU A 1099 7.10 -8.52 -15.98
CA GLU A 1099 5.97 -8.77 -15.08
C GLU A 1099 4.65 -8.19 -15.62
N ASP A 1100 4.67 -6.97 -16.18
CA ASP A 1100 3.48 -6.35 -16.77
C ASP A 1100 3.05 -7.02 -18.09
N LEU A 1101 4.00 -7.49 -18.91
CA LEU A 1101 3.75 -8.28 -20.11
C LEU A 1101 2.96 -9.55 -19.75
N ASN A 1102 3.39 -10.29 -18.73
CA ASN A 1102 2.76 -11.54 -18.32
C ASN A 1102 1.30 -11.33 -17.86
N LYS A 1103 0.95 -10.16 -17.31
CA LYS A 1103 -0.43 -9.82 -16.91
C LYS A 1103 -1.34 -9.49 -18.09
N ILE A 1104 -0.79 -8.97 -19.19
CA ILE A 1104 -1.56 -8.42 -20.32
C ILE A 1104 -1.56 -9.36 -21.54
N LYS A 1105 -0.66 -10.35 -21.57
CA LYS A 1105 -0.46 -11.32 -22.67
C LYS A 1105 -1.73 -11.99 -23.18
N GLU A 1106 -2.68 -12.33 -22.31
CA GLU A 1106 -3.96 -12.93 -22.73
C GLU A 1106 -4.83 -11.97 -23.55
N LYS A 1107 -4.81 -10.66 -23.22
CA LYS A 1107 -5.56 -9.62 -23.94
C LYS A 1107 -4.98 -9.33 -25.32
N PHE A 1108 -3.67 -9.51 -25.50
CA PHE A 1108 -2.98 -9.25 -26.77
C PHE A 1108 -3.44 -10.15 -27.92
N LYS A 1109 -3.83 -11.40 -27.66
CA LYS A 1109 -4.40 -12.28 -28.70
C LYS A 1109 -5.75 -11.77 -29.21
N GLU A 1110 -6.65 -11.39 -28.30
CA GLU A 1110 -7.94 -10.81 -28.66
C GLU A 1110 -7.76 -9.46 -29.39
N PHE A 1111 -6.79 -8.68 -28.92
CA PHE A 1111 -6.48 -7.38 -29.47
C PHE A 1111 -5.93 -7.46 -30.89
N LYS A 1112 -4.99 -8.37 -31.18
CA LYS A 1112 -4.50 -8.66 -32.54
C LYS A 1112 -5.65 -9.06 -33.47
N GLY A 1113 -6.60 -9.88 -33.01
CA GLY A 1113 -7.80 -10.26 -33.78
C GLY A 1113 -8.72 -9.08 -34.13
N LYS A 1114 -8.86 -8.09 -33.23
CA LYS A 1114 -9.60 -6.84 -33.51
C LYS A 1114 -8.88 -6.00 -34.58
N ARG A 1115 -7.55 -5.88 -34.47
CA ARG A 1115 -6.72 -5.12 -35.42
C ARG A 1115 -6.75 -5.71 -36.82
N GLN A 1116 -6.70 -7.04 -36.96
CA GLN A 1116 -6.81 -7.72 -38.26
C GLN A 1116 -8.11 -7.39 -39.02
N LYS A 1117 -9.23 -7.29 -38.29
CA LYS A 1117 -10.53 -6.89 -38.87
C LYS A 1117 -10.57 -5.42 -39.31
N MET A 1118 -9.68 -4.60 -38.77
CA MET A 1118 -9.62 -3.15 -38.99
C MET A 1118 -8.61 -2.74 -40.06
N ILE A 1119 -7.88 -3.69 -40.67
CA ILE A 1119 -6.80 -3.43 -41.63
C ILE A 1119 -7.25 -2.51 -42.75
N ARG A 1120 -8.33 -2.87 -43.46
CA ARG A 1120 -8.84 -2.10 -44.62
C ARG A 1120 -9.29 -0.68 -44.28
N ALA A 1121 -9.72 -0.45 -43.03
CA ALA A 1121 -10.32 0.82 -42.62
C ALA A 1121 -9.32 1.82 -42.04
N TYR A 1122 -8.24 1.33 -41.41
CA TYR A 1122 -7.34 2.18 -40.62
C TYR A 1122 -5.85 1.91 -40.82
N TYR A 1123 -5.46 0.69 -41.17
CA TYR A 1123 -4.04 0.30 -41.20
C TYR A 1123 -3.47 0.17 -42.60
N LYS A 1124 -4.32 0.06 -43.64
CA LYS A 1124 -3.89 -0.21 -45.02
C LYS A 1124 -2.77 0.72 -45.49
N ASP A 1125 -2.96 2.03 -45.39
CA ASP A 1125 -1.96 3.02 -45.81
C ASP A 1125 -0.65 2.90 -45.02
N ILE A 1126 -0.74 2.56 -43.73
CA ILE A 1126 0.42 2.41 -42.84
C ILE A 1126 1.20 1.13 -43.16
N LEU A 1127 0.49 0.02 -43.40
CA LEU A 1127 1.10 -1.25 -43.76
C LEU A 1127 1.71 -1.18 -45.17
N ASP A 1128 1.08 -0.46 -46.10
CA ASP A 1128 1.64 -0.16 -47.42
C ASP A 1128 2.93 0.68 -47.30
N ASP A 1129 2.97 1.67 -46.40
CA ASP A 1129 4.18 2.46 -46.10
C ASP A 1129 5.29 1.59 -45.48
N LEU A 1130 4.95 0.70 -44.53
CA LEU A 1130 5.91 -0.24 -43.93
C LEU A 1130 6.44 -1.26 -44.95
N HIS A 1131 5.57 -1.82 -45.80
CA HIS A 1131 5.95 -2.74 -46.87
C HIS A 1131 6.91 -2.06 -47.86
N ASN A 1132 6.70 -0.77 -48.14
CA ASN A 1132 7.57 0.04 -48.99
C ASN A 1132 8.79 0.66 -48.25
N LYS A 1133 9.03 0.29 -46.99
CA LYS A 1133 10.11 0.79 -46.12
C LYS A 1133 10.10 2.32 -45.90
N LYS A 1134 8.95 2.96 -46.05
CA LYS A 1134 8.74 4.39 -45.76
C LYS A 1134 8.44 4.60 -44.27
N TYR A 1135 9.42 4.30 -43.42
CA TYR A 1135 9.21 4.28 -41.96
C TYR A 1135 8.83 5.65 -41.37
N GLN A 1136 9.27 6.75 -41.99
CA GLN A 1136 8.93 8.09 -41.52
C GLN A 1136 7.46 8.46 -41.81
N ASP A 1137 6.95 8.08 -43.00
CA ASP A 1137 5.54 8.26 -43.36
C ASP A 1137 4.64 7.35 -42.51
N ALA A 1138 5.06 6.10 -42.30
CA ALA A 1138 4.39 5.16 -41.40
C ALA A 1138 4.30 5.72 -39.96
N ALA A 1139 5.38 6.32 -39.43
CA ALA A 1139 5.37 6.94 -38.12
C ALA A 1139 4.35 8.08 -37.99
N VAL A 1140 4.31 8.98 -38.98
CA VAL A 1140 3.34 10.11 -39.01
C VAL A 1140 1.91 9.58 -39.09
N ASN A 1141 1.68 8.52 -39.87
CA ASN A 1141 0.36 7.93 -40.01
C ASN A 1141 -0.06 7.16 -38.73
N TYR A 1142 0.86 6.50 -38.03
CA TYR A 1142 0.62 5.94 -36.69
C TYR A 1142 0.30 7.02 -35.65
N GLU A 1143 0.97 8.18 -35.67
CA GLU A 1143 0.67 9.31 -34.77
C GLU A 1143 -0.70 9.93 -35.03
N LYS A 1144 -1.11 10.02 -36.30
CA LYS A 1144 -2.48 10.44 -36.67
C LYS A 1144 -3.50 9.42 -36.19
N LEU A 1145 -3.20 8.13 -36.33
CA LEU A 1145 -4.09 7.06 -35.92
C LEU A 1145 -4.23 6.97 -34.41
N SER A 1146 -3.14 7.15 -33.65
CA SER A 1146 -3.16 7.16 -32.18
C SER A 1146 -4.04 8.28 -31.63
N LYS A 1147 -3.95 9.49 -32.20
CA LYS A 1147 -4.86 10.61 -31.88
C LYS A 1147 -6.31 10.28 -32.17
N ARG A 1148 -6.58 9.59 -33.28
CA ARG A 1148 -7.94 9.17 -33.67
C ARG A 1148 -8.49 8.09 -32.73
N MET A 1149 -7.67 7.14 -32.28
CA MET A 1149 -8.06 6.09 -31.32
C MET A 1149 -8.26 6.66 -29.91
N ALA A 1150 -7.37 7.54 -29.46
CA ALA A 1150 -7.48 8.23 -28.17
C ALA A 1150 -8.76 9.09 -28.08
N ARG A 1151 -9.13 9.78 -29.16
CA ARG A 1151 -10.40 10.54 -29.23
C ARG A 1151 -11.65 9.65 -29.21
N ARG A 1152 -11.52 8.35 -29.47
CA ARG A 1152 -12.58 7.35 -29.39
C ARG A 1152 -12.58 6.58 -28.07
N ASN A 1153 -11.75 6.99 -27.11
CA ASN A 1153 -11.53 6.30 -25.84
C ASN A 1153 -10.96 4.86 -25.97
N ASP A 1154 -10.32 4.56 -27.11
CA ASP A 1154 -9.61 3.28 -27.32
C ASP A 1154 -8.12 3.49 -26.97
N PHE A 1155 -7.84 3.48 -25.66
CA PHE A 1155 -6.53 3.85 -25.12
C PHE A 1155 -5.47 2.77 -25.34
N ASP A 1156 -5.86 1.50 -25.35
CA ASP A 1156 -4.95 0.36 -25.64
C ASP A 1156 -4.48 0.40 -27.11
N SER A 1157 -5.38 0.74 -28.05
CA SER A 1157 -4.97 0.99 -29.43
C SER A 1157 -4.13 2.24 -29.57
N ALA A 1158 -4.49 3.32 -28.86
CA ALA A 1158 -3.71 4.54 -28.92
C ALA A 1158 -2.28 4.35 -28.38
N SER A 1159 -2.09 3.64 -27.26
CA SER A 1159 -0.75 3.38 -26.69
C SER A 1159 0.09 2.50 -27.61
N LEU A 1160 -0.48 1.44 -28.18
CA LEU A 1160 0.23 0.61 -29.17
C LEU A 1160 0.60 1.38 -30.44
N MET A 1161 -0.28 2.25 -30.95
CA MET A 1161 0.02 3.06 -32.14
C MET A 1161 1.17 4.03 -31.86
N ILE A 1162 1.27 4.56 -30.63
CA ILE A 1162 2.37 5.43 -30.23
C ILE A 1162 3.68 4.64 -30.17
N LEU A 1163 3.67 3.44 -29.58
CA LEU A 1163 4.85 2.56 -29.59
C LEU A 1163 5.30 2.22 -31.02
N LEU A 1164 4.37 1.90 -31.93
CA LEU A 1164 4.69 1.59 -33.33
C LEU A 1164 5.21 2.81 -34.10
N ALA A 1165 4.71 4.01 -33.80
CA ALA A 1165 5.28 5.25 -34.32
C ALA A 1165 6.73 5.44 -33.87
N VAL A 1166 7.02 5.15 -32.59
CA VAL A 1166 8.37 5.24 -32.02
C VAL A 1166 9.32 4.24 -32.68
N LEU A 1167 8.91 2.98 -32.82
CA LEU A 1167 9.69 1.95 -33.51
C LEU A 1167 9.96 2.32 -34.97
N SER A 1168 8.96 2.90 -35.65
CA SER A 1168 9.09 3.38 -37.03
C SER A 1168 10.08 4.55 -37.14
N ARG A 1169 10.05 5.51 -36.20
CA ARG A 1169 11.04 6.62 -36.15
C ARG A 1169 12.45 6.15 -35.84
N ILE A 1170 12.61 5.15 -34.97
CA ILE A 1170 13.91 4.53 -34.69
C ILE A 1170 14.45 3.84 -35.96
N LYS A 1171 13.59 3.10 -36.68
CA LYS A 1171 13.95 2.48 -37.98
C LYS A 1171 14.24 3.50 -39.07
N ALA A 1172 13.62 4.68 -39.01
CA ALA A 1172 13.94 5.82 -39.87
C ALA A 1172 15.26 6.53 -39.49
N LYS A 1173 15.96 6.09 -38.44
CA LYS A 1173 17.20 6.68 -37.90
C LYS A 1173 17.04 8.14 -37.45
N GLU A 1174 15.86 8.53 -36.95
CA GLU A 1174 15.68 9.83 -36.31
C GLU A 1174 16.45 9.91 -34.98
N LYS A 1175 16.88 11.13 -34.59
CA LYS A 1175 17.60 11.32 -33.33
C LYS A 1175 16.70 10.97 -32.15
N LEU A 1176 17.19 10.16 -31.21
CA LEU A 1176 16.44 9.71 -30.03
C LEU A 1176 15.88 10.89 -29.20
N THR A 1177 16.59 12.01 -29.13
CA THR A 1177 16.13 13.25 -28.46
C THR A 1177 14.88 13.82 -29.12
N ASP A 1178 14.80 13.76 -30.45
CA ASP A 1178 13.70 14.29 -31.24
C ASP A 1178 12.48 13.35 -31.16
N ILE A 1179 12.72 12.05 -31.08
CA ILE A 1179 11.67 11.05 -30.83
C ILE A 1179 11.06 11.29 -29.43
N LYS A 1180 11.87 11.53 -28.40
CA LYS A 1180 11.40 11.79 -27.03
C LYS A 1180 10.60 13.09 -26.92
N THR A 1181 11.02 14.17 -27.59
CA THR A 1181 10.22 15.42 -27.67
C THR A 1181 8.95 15.23 -28.48
N ASN A 1182 8.96 14.44 -29.56
CA ASN A 1182 7.76 14.15 -30.35
C ASN A 1182 6.73 13.33 -29.56
N ILE A 1183 7.14 12.33 -28.78
CA ILE A 1183 6.22 11.61 -27.87
C ILE A 1183 5.64 12.57 -26.84
N ASN A 1184 6.47 13.39 -26.19
CA ASN A 1184 6.01 14.35 -25.18
C ASN A 1184 5.05 15.39 -25.76
N SER A 1185 5.30 15.86 -26.98
CA SER A 1185 4.42 16.77 -27.73
C SER A 1185 3.11 16.08 -28.12
N LEU A 1186 3.18 14.84 -28.61
CA LEU A 1186 2.02 14.03 -28.97
C LEU A 1186 1.13 13.78 -27.74
N LEU A 1187 1.70 13.31 -26.63
CA LEU A 1187 1.01 13.12 -25.36
C LEU A 1187 0.48 14.44 -24.79
N GLY A 1188 1.25 15.54 -24.93
CA GLY A 1188 0.80 16.89 -24.55
C GLY A 1188 -0.43 17.36 -25.35
N SER A 1189 -0.51 16.98 -26.63
CA SER A 1189 -1.66 17.28 -27.49
C SER A 1189 -2.93 16.47 -27.16
N LEU A 1190 -2.84 15.45 -26.30
CA LEU A 1190 -3.96 14.58 -25.90
C LEU A 1190 -4.65 15.02 -24.60
N GLY A 1191 -4.19 16.09 -23.93
CA GLY A 1191 -4.89 16.70 -22.80
C GLY A 1191 -5.07 15.76 -21.59
N ILE A 1192 -6.30 15.63 -21.07
CA ILE A 1192 -6.64 14.80 -19.89
C ILE A 1192 -6.29 13.31 -20.11
N VAL A 1193 -6.39 12.84 -21.36
CA VAL A 1193 -6.08 11.46 -21.76
C VAL A 1193 -4.59 11.11 -21.58
N LYS A 1194 -3.71 12.11 -21.49
CA LYS A 1194 -2.27 11.93 -21.26
C LYS A 1194 -1.98 11.07 -20.02
N LYS A 1195 -2.67 11.31 -18.90
CA LYS A 1195 -2.43 10.57 -17.65
C LYS A 1195 -2.78 9.09 -17.81
N ILE A 1196 -3.85 8.79 -18.55
CA ILE A 1196 -4.32 7.42 -18.81
C ILE A 1196 -3.33 6.67 -19.72
N LEU A 1197 -2.79 7.34 -20.75
CA LEU A 1197 -1.86 6.71 -21.70
C LEU A 1197 -0.44 6.52 -21.14
N ILE A 1198 0.03 7.39 -20.25
CA ILE A 1198 1.38 7.26 -19.65
C ILE A 1198 1.50 5.98 -18.82
N ASP A 1199 0.41 5.55 -18.20
CA ASP A 1199 0.39 4.34 -17.36
C ASP A 1199 0.25 3.05 -18.19
N ASN A 1200 -0.04 3.15 -19.50
CA ASN A 1200 -0.17 1.99 -20.39
C ASN A 1200 1.19 1.36 -20.73
N PHE A 1201 1.18 0.02 -20.81
CA PHE A 1201 2.36 -0.81 -21.04
C PHE A 1201 3.17 -0.38 -22.27
N GLU A 1202 2.52 -0.13 -23.41
CA GLU A 1202 3.20 0.18 -24.66
C GLU A 1202 3.95 1.51 -24.62
N ILE A 1203 3.48 2.49 -23.83
CA ILE A 1203 4.16 3.77 -23.64
C ILE A 1203 5.38 3.61 -22.72
N LYS A 1204 5.27 2.81 -21.66
CA LYS A 1204 6.42 2.46 -20.80
C LYS A 1204 7.52 1.77 -21.60
N VAL A 1205 7.15 0.82 -22.47
CA VAL A 1205 8.07 0.16 -23.41
C VAL A 1205 8.69 1.17 -24.38
N ALA A 1206 7.94 2.15 -24.90
CA ALA A 1206 8.47 3.16 -25.81
C ALA A 1206 9.55 4.05 -25.17
N TYR A 1207 9.33 4.51 -23.93
CA TYR A 1207 10.35 5.28 -23.20
C TYR A 1207 11.57 4.42 -22.85
N PHE A 1208 11.34 3.16 -22.43
CA PHE A 1208 12.41 2.22 -22.13
C PHE A 1208 13.31 1.93 -23.35
N ILE A 1209 12.73 1.79 -24.54
CA ILE A 1209 13.48 1.61 -25.79
C ILE A 1209 14.34 2.83 -26.11
N ILE A 1210 13.81 4.05 -25.93
CA ILE A 1210 14.56 5.27 -26.19
C ILE A 1210 15.73 5.42 -25.20
N ASP A 1211 15.47 5.14 -23.92
CA ASP A 1211 16.48 5.26 -22.87
C ASP A 1211 17.57 4.16 -23.02
N SER A 1212 17.20 2.91 -23.34
CA SER A 1212 18.16 1.81 -23.61
C SER A 1212 19.00 1.99 -24.89
N LEU A 1213 18.42 2.56 -25.96
CA LEU A 1213 19.18 2.88 -27.19
C LEU A 1213 20.11 4.08 -26.99
N SER A 1214 19.78 4.99 -26.07
CA SER A 1214 20.63 6.15 -25.76
C SER A 1214 21.90 5.78 -24.99
N THR A 1215 21.90 4.63 -24.29
CA THR A 1215 23.01 4.13 -23.46
C THR A 1215 23.84 3.01 -24.11
N ASN A 1216 23.49 2.56 -25.33
CA ASN A 1216 24.25 1.61 -26.16
C ASN A 1216 24.51 0.23 -25.49
N TYR A 1217 23.50 -0.32 -24.82
CA TYR A 1217 23.63 -1.48 -23.96
C TYR A 1217 23.27 -2.81 -24.67
N ASN A 1218 24.28 -3.62 -24.99
CA ASN A 1218 24.11 -4.88 -25.75
C ASN A 1218 23.50 -6.03 -24.92
N SER A 1219 23.60 -6.01 -23.59
CA SER A 1219 23.17 -7.13 -22.74
C SER A 1219 21.66 -7.23 -22.52
N ILE A 1220 20.90 -6.15 -22.75
CA ILE A 1220 19.44 -6.09 -22.59
C ILE A 1220 18.71 -6.43 -23.90
N GLN A 1221 19.44 -6.49 -25.03
CA GLN A 1221 18.84 -6.71 -26.36
C GLN A 1221 18.02 -8.00 -26.43
N SER A 1222 18.46 -9.09 -25.80
CA SER A 1222 17.74 -10.36 -25.80
C SER A 1222 16.38 -10.24 -25.09
N GLU A 1223 16.36 -9.58 -23.93
CA GLU A 1223 15.16 -9.42 -23.10
C GLU A 1223 14.17 -8.42 -23.71
N LEU A 1224 14.71 -7.37 -24.37
CA LEU A 1224 13.90 -6.39 -25.09
C LEU A 1224 13.28 -7.01 -26.36
N ASN A 1225 14.02 -7.87 -27.07
CA ASN A 1225 13.47 -8.63 -28.19
C ASN A 1225 12.39 -9.61 -27.74
N GLU A 1226 12.51 -10.24 -26.57
CA GLU A 1226 11.44 -11.08 -25.99
C GLU A 1226 10.16 -10.28 -25.73
N ILE A 1227 10.27 -9.09 -25.13
CA ILE A 1227 9.12 -8.20 -24.89
C ILE A 1227 8.48 -7.77 -26.22
N LEU A 1228 9.27 -7.37 -27.21
CA LEU A 1228 8.76 -6.90 -28.50
C LEU A 1228 8.10 -8.01 -29.33
N ASN A 1229 8.59 -9.25 -29.24
CA ASN A 1229 8.02 -10.39 -29.96
C ASN A 1229 6.64 -10.82 -29.44
N GLU A 1230 6.30 -10.45 -28.22
CA GLU A 1230 5.01 -10.76 -27.59
C GLU A 1230 3.95 -9.66 -27.81
N LEU A 1231 4.32 -8.56 -28.48
CA LEU A 1231 3.38 -7.50 -28.84
C LEU A 1231 2.34 -7.98 -29.87
N PRO A 1232 1.10 -7.44 -29.85
CA PRO A 1232 0.01 -7.83 -30.74
C PRO A 1232 0.14 -7.22 -32.13
N LEU A 1233 1.22 -7.55 -32.83
CA LEU A 1233 1.64 -6.96 -34.10
C LEU A 1233 0.95 -7.60 -35.31
N LEU A 1234 0.70 -6.79 -36.34
CA LEU A 1234 0.32 -7.24 -37.67
C LEU A 1234 1.55 -7.72 -38.45
N ASP A 1235 1.35 -8.52 -39.49
CA ASP A 1235 2.44 -9.28 -40.11
C ASP A 1235 3.53 -8.35 -40.68
N GLU A 1236 3.15 -7.23 -41.29
CA GLU A 1236 4.07 -6.22 -41.84
C GLU A 1236 4.79 -5.40 -40.75
N GLU A 1237 4.22 -5.30 -39.55
CA GLU A 1237 4.80 -4.59 -38.39
C GLU A 1237 5.96 -5.36 -37.74
N SER A 1238 6.06 -6.66 -38.01
CA SER A 1238 7.18 -7.50 -37.54
C SER A 1238 8.54 -6.98 -38.00
N SER A 1239 8.57 -6.24 -39.11
CA SER A 1239 9.76 -5.57 -39.64
C SER A 1239 10.33 -4.49 -38.70
N LEU A 1240 9.51 -3.97 -37.78
CA LEU A 1240 9.87 -2.91 -36.83
C LEU A 1240 10.60 -3.43 -35.58
N ILE A 1241 10.44 -4.72 -35.25
CA ILE A 1241 10.94 -5.30 -33.99
C ILE A 1241 12.46 -5.50 -33.98
N ASN A 1242 13.08 -5.70 -35.14
CA ASN A 1242 14.53 -5.99 -35.25
C ASN A 1242 15.39 -4.73 -35.08
N LEU A 1243 15.35 -4.07 -33.92
CA LEU A 1243 15.99 -2.77 -33.69
C LEU A 1243 17.53 -2.79 -33.67
N PHE A 1244 18.15 -3.97 -33.47
CA PHE A 1244 19.58 -4.12 -33.17
C PHE A 1244 20.43 -4.82 -34.25
N ASN A 1245 19.95 -4.87 -35.49
CA ASN A 1245 20.72 -5.36 -36.65
C ASN A 1245 21.11 -4.23 -37.62
#